data_AF-A0A8H7NEM3-F1
#
_entry.id   AF-A0A8H7NEM3-F1
#
_cell.length_a   1.000
_cell.length_b   1.000
_cell.length_c   1.000
_cell.angle_alpha   90.00
_cell.angle_beta   90.00
_cell.angle_gamma   90.00
#
_symmetry.space_group_name_H-M   'P 1'
#
loop_
_entity.id
_entity.type
_entity.pdbx_description
1 polymer ?
#
loop_
_entity_poly.entity_id
_entity_poly.type
_entity_poly.pdbx_seq_one_letter_code
_entity_poly.pdbx_strand_id
1 'polypeptide(L)'
;MDLPEDVKKLPARVPPTDEKADIACLVCRSRKVKCDRSLPHCTNCARLGLNCPGYDVETQTKSRIEIQKSAESIFKASGVEKRRVGSCSECRSSKHRCTRTRPTCRRCDVKGLACVYPDRPESNRFHGQPQVFPGGSEFQQFQVLNPIGDFEADRDLYHARNLPEQPSLRLKLVTAFFDRSYHLRCLDFIDRQAFMESFERDSIIQDFGEPVLLAVCALGARHLYLDYLFSIGSTAPAPDEFPGQPWAEKARNEVLSEMNNPTVQHLMAMVLLCDYSLRTDQNSLAFILVSFLYRVIRLLGLDEPNELLHSHDPAFTLQRNIENRLVWACFFIDLFMATAGEKNASWGNRVPNIPLPTQQSHRTIGSPKLYLSDIETVGVMQMTPNLDLSGIVLMTVRLRIKGLHLIRKQPQSLSVNICDPSSAFIKIIQQVETIYRLLPRHLRLDDDNIHNLKRNQSLGGVFFLHFLIHAAIFDLTRVSLPGFAFPIARAFQSVSTEFSSYCQQRCRFHAARAIDLVRKGLQHGRTPFDDMFTADAALEAIKILIIYNATVDPSPDISRHTWGDVQTTLQFFDLFHSSKDGPKSYMGTLLPLCYIFGFRDAAEPYRTKDPVSFTENPAELTGSAEVEHLSQFAPFRRARTNIKRSQSAGGSKTPSSQNEQLSLVMQPLLAY
;
A
#
# COMPACT_ATOMS: atom_id res chain seq x y z
N MET A 1 -12.05 6.88 15.17
CA MET A 1 -13.00 5.75 15.06
C MET A 1 -14.10 6.15 16.02
N ASP A 2 -15.24 6.60 15.53
CA ASP A 2 -16.39 6.86 16.40
C ASP A 2 -17.64 6.30 15.72
N LEU A 3 -18.42 5.55 16.51
CA LEU A 3 -19.73 5.00 16.17
C LEU A 3 -20.82 6.10 16.31
N PRO A 4 -22.00 5.94 15.68
CA PRO A 4 -23.01 7.01 15.59
C PRO A 4 -23.68 7.40 16.93
N GLU A 5 -23.92 8.70 17.07
CA GLU A 5 -24.46 9.46 18.22
C GLU A 5 -26.01 9.45 18.31
N ASP A 6 -26.67 8.32 18.11
CA ASP A 6 -28.15 8.27 18.15
C ASP A 6 -28.72 8.07 19.57
N VAL A 7 -28.27 8.85 20.56
CA VAL A 7 -28.99 9.06 21.83
C VAL A 7 -28.63 10.42 22.44
N LYS A 8 -29.39 11.48 22.11
CA LYS A 8 -29.62 12.67 22.97
C LYS A 8 -30.65 13.61 22.33
N LYS A 9 -31.90 13.52 22.76
CA LYS A 9 -32.87 14.62 22.65
C LYS A 9 -33.56 14.81 24.00
N LEU A 10 -33.85 16.08 24.36
CA LEU A 10 -35.12 16.55 24.96
C LEU A 10 -35.14 18.11 25.04
N PRO A 11 -36.33 18.77 25.08
CA PRO A 11 -36.54 20.17 24.68
C PRO A 11 -36.54 21.23 25.82
N ALA A 12 -36.77 22.48 25.42
CA ALA A 12 -36.35 23.77 25.98
C ALA A 12 -37.21 24.42 27.10
N ARG A 13 -36.66 25.50 27.71
CA ARG A 13 -37.34 26.79 28.02
C ARG A 13 -36.31 27.95 28.20
N VAL A 14 -36.71 29.16 27.77
CA VAL A 14 -36.00 30.46 27.58
C VAL A 14 -36.79 31.56 28.34
N PRO A 15 -36.23 32.63 29.01
CA PRO A 15 -35.85 33.95 28.39
C PRO A 15 -34.88 34.85 29.23
N PRO A 16 -34.62 36.16 28.93
CA PRO A 16 -34.65 36.95 27.67
C PRO A 16 -33.33 37.72 27.31
N THR A 17 -33.15 37.91 25.99
CA THR A 17 -32.54 39.04 25.23
C THR A 17 -31.14 39.58 25.56
N ASP A 18 -30.15 38.94 24.92
CA ASP A 18 -28.90 39.55 24.41
C ASP A 18 -28.43 38.73 23.18
N GLU A 19 -29.34 38.50 22.24
CA GLU A 19 -29.21 37.46 21.21
C GLU A 19 -28.03 37.73 20.26
N LYS A 20 -27.00 36.90 20.44
CA LYS A 20 -25.94 36.70 19.47
C LYS A 20 -26.26 35.46 18.66
N ALA A 21 -25.99 35.47 17.36
CA ALA A 21 -26.13 34.27 16.56
C ALA A 21 -25.19 33.16 17.04
N ASP A 22 -25.58 31.90 16.87
CA ASP A 22 -24.73 30.76 17.24
C ASP A 22 -23.55 30.57 16.28
N ILE A 23 -23.69 31.08 15.06
CA ILE A 23 -22.75 30.85 13.97
C ILE A 23 -22.04 32.15 13.59
N ALA A 24 -20.84 32.05 13.03
CA ALA A 24 -20.17 33.21 12.45
C ALA A 24 -20.79 33.55 11.09
N CYS A 25 -20.94 34.85 10.78
CA CYS A 25 -21.42 35.25 9.46
C CYS A 25 -20.48 34.78 8.34
N LEU A 26 -21.04 34.59 7.14
CA LEU A 26 -20.33 34.03 5.98
C LEU A 26 -19.07 34.84 5.63
N VAL A 27 -19.11 36.17 5.75
CA VAL A 27 -17.96 37.05 5.45
C VAL A 27 -16.81 36.83 6.45
N CYS A 28 -17.08 36.80 7.75
CA CYS A 28 -16.06 36.52 8.76
C CYS A 28 -15.50 35.10 8.62
N ARG A 29 -16.34 34.11 8.29
CA ARG A 29 -15.92 32.73 8.02
C ARG A 29 -15.01 32.64 6.79
N SER A 30 -15.35 33.30 5.68
CA SER A 30 -14.52 33.34 4.47
C SER A 30 -13.14 33.98 4.72
N ARG A 31 -13.08 34.95 5.65
CA ARG A 31 -11.86 35.70 5.98
C ARG A 31 -11.07 35.08 7.13
N LYS A 32 -11.58 34.00 7.75
CA LYS A 32 -10.99 33.34 8.91
C LYS A 32 -10.70 34.30 10.08
N VAL A 33 -11.63 35.21 10.36
CA VAL A 33 -11.56 36.15 11.50
C VAL A 33 -12.70 35.88 12.47
N LYS A 34 -12.48 36.16 13.77
CA LYS A 34 -13.50 35.99 14.82
C LYS A 34 -14.71 36.90 14.53
N CYS A 35 -15.90 36.30 14.47
CA CYS A 35 -17.16 37.03 14.39
C CYS A 35 -17.69 37.23 15.82
N ASP A 36 -18.13 38.43 16.12
CA ASP A 36 -18.77 38.84 17.38
C ASP A 36 -20.26 38.47 17.45
N ARG A 37 -20.84 38.07 16.31
CA ARG A 37 -22.17 37.46 16.18
C ARG A 37 -23.35 38.35 16.62
N SER A 38 -23.15 39.68 16.67
CA SER A 38 -24.20 40.65 16.97
C SER A 38 -25.28 40.67 15.88
N LEU A 39 -26.56 40.63 16.28
CA LEU A 39 -27.70 40.80 15.38
C LEU A 39 -28.05 42.29 15.23
N PRO A 40 -28.48 42.75 14.03
CA PRO A 40 -28.66 41.99 12.79
C PRO A 40 -27.37 41.83 11.96
N HIS A 41 -26.29 42.52 12.33
CA HIS A 41 -25.02 42.52 11.59
C HIS A 41 -23.81 42.60 12.52
N CYS A 42 -22.74 41.91 12.14
CA CYS A 42 -21.53 41.82 12.94
C CYS A 42 -20.73 43.13 12.88
N THR A 43 -20.14 43.57 14.00
CA THR A 43 -19.37 44.83 14.04
C THR A 43 -18.18 44.80 13.07
N ASN A 44 -17.65 43.61 12.80
CA ASN A 44 -16.56 43.44 11.84
C ASN A 44 -16.96 43.72 10.39
N CYS A 45 -18.19 43.41 9.99
CA CYS A 45 -18.72 43.74 8.65
C CYS A 45 -19.12 45.21 8.57
N ALA A 46 -19.78 45.72 9.62
CA ALA A 46 -20.16 47.14 9.73
C ALA A 46 -18.94 48.06 9.61
N ARG A 47 -17.86 47.75 10.34
CA ARG A 47 -16.59 48.52 10.29
C ARG A 47 -15.90 48.48 8.93
N LEU A 48 -16.19 47.47 8.10
CA LEU A 48 -15.61 47.34 6.76
C LEU A 48 -16.51 47.91 5.66
N GLY A 49 -17.67 48.47 6.01
CA GLY A 49 -18.65 48.96 5.04
C GLY A 49 -19.29 47.84 4.23
N LEU A 50 -19.39 46.62 4.79
CA LEU A 50 -19.97 45.46 4.10
C LEU A 50 -21.40 45.21 4.57
N ASN A 51 -22.29 44.90 3.62
CA ASN A 51 -23.62 44.39 3.93
C ASN A 51 -23.51 42.95 4.46
N CYS A 52 -23.64 42.78 5.78
CA CYS A 52 -23.52 41.48 6.44
C CYS A 52 -24.66 40.56 5.98
N PRO A 53 -24.38 39.35 5.46
CA PRO A 53 -25.43 38.44 4.94
C PRO A 53 -26.23 37.74 6.05
N GLY A 54 -26.13 38.21 7.30
CA GLY A 54 -26.74 37.55 8.47
C GLY A 54 -26.05 36.24 8.87
N TYR A 55 -26.82 35.39 9.56
CA TYR A 55 -26.35 34.21 10.30
C TYR A 55 -27.16 32.95 10.00
N ASP A 56 -27.51 32.77 8.73
CA ASP A 56 -28.32 31.65 8.27
C ASP A 56 -27.59 30.30 8.37
N VAL A 57 -28.27 29.33 8.97
CA VAL A 57 -27.82 27.94 9.20
C VAL A 57 -27.56 27.23 7.88
N GLU A 58 -28.30 27.54 6.82
CA GLU A 58 -28.08 26.99 5.47
C GLU A 58 -26.70 27.37 4.90
N THR A 59 -26.04 28.39 5.44
CA THR A 59 -24.67 28.71 5.04
C THR A 59 -23.65 27.70 5.58
N GLN A 60 -23.97 26.89 6.60
CA GLN A 60 -23.05 25.90 7.17
C GLN A 60 -22.79 24.71 6.23
N THR A 61 -23.77 24.32 5.42
CA THR A 61 -23.66 23.21 4.47
C THR A 61 -22.95 23.60 3.18
N LYS A 62 -22.70 24.90 2.95
CA LYS A 62 -22.00 25.40 1.75
C LYS A 62 -20.55 24.95 1.73
N SER A 63 -20.12 24.47 0.56
CA SER A 63 -18.72 24.11 0.33
C SER A 63 -17.81 25.32 0.51
N ARG A 64 -16.52 25.08 0.80
CA ARG A 64 -15.52 26.15 0.96
C ARG A 64 -15.40 27.05 -0.28
N ILE A 65 -15.62 26.49 -1.47
CA ILE A 65 -15.60 27.22 -2.75
C ILE A 65 -16.82 28.15 -2.86
N GLU A 66 -18.01 27.68 -2.51
CA GLU A 66 -19.24 28.49 -2.52
C GLU A 66 -19.22 29.59 -1.48
N ILE A 67 -18.67 29.34 -0.29
CA ILE A 67 -18.45 30.37 0.75
C ILE A 67 -17.54 31.47 0.21
N GLN A 68 -16.47 31.11 -0.50
CA GLN A 68 -15.53 32.08 -1.07
C GLN A 68 -16.17 32.90 -2.20
N LYS A 69 -16.91 32.27 -3.12
CA LYS A 69 -17.67 32.94 -4.20
C LYS A 69 -18.74 33.88 -3.65
N SER A 70 -19.50 33.41 -2.66
CA SER A 70 -20.54 34.22 -2.00
C SER A 70 -19.92 35.43 -1.29
N ALA A 71 -18.81 35.25 -0.59
CA ALA A 71 -18.11 36.37 0.04
C ALA A 71 -17.60 37.38 -1.00
N GLU A 72 -17.04 36.93 -2.13
CA GLU A 72 -16.60 37.81 -3.22
C GLU A 72 -17.75 38.64 -3.82
N SER A 73 -18.93 38.05 -3.99
CA SER A 73 -20.13 38.78 -4.43
C SER A 73 -20.53 39.88 -3.43
N ILE A 74 -20.43 39.62 -2.12
CA ILE A 74 -20.77 40.59 -1.06
C ILE A 74 -19.78 41.77 -1.04
N PHE A 75 -18.48 41.50 -1.20
CA PHE A 75 -17.46 42.54 -1.33
C PHE A 75 -17.71 43.42 -2.57
N LYS A 76 -18.00 42.80 -3.71
CA LYS A 76 -18.31 43.52 -4.97
C LYS A 76 -19.58 44.36 -4.85
N ALA A 77 -20.66 43.80 -4.30
CA ALA A 77 -21.93 44.48 -4.11
C ALA A 77 -21.83 45.67 -3.12
N SER A 78 -20.91 45.60 -2.15
CA SER A 78 -20.67 46.69 -1.19
C SER A 78 -19.68 47.74 -1.69
N GLY A 79 -19.13 47.61 -2.91
CA GLY A 79 -18.12 48.52 -3.45
C GLY A 79 -16.77 48.49 -2.71
N VAL A 80 -16.53 47.48 -1.87
CA VAL A 80 -15.32 47.37 -1.04
C VAL A 80 -14.39 46.33 -1.64
N GLU A 81 -13.15 46.71 -1.96
CA GLU A 81 -12.18 45.78 -2.50
C GLU A 81 -11.67 44.79 -1.43
N LYS A 82 -11.74 43.48 -1.72
CA LYS A 82 -11.27 42.42 -0.82
C LYS A 82 -9.74 42.42 -0.77
N ARG A 83 -9.14 42.96 0.30
CA ARG A 83 -7.68 42.98 0.50
C ARG A 83 -7.10 41.56 0.54
N ARG A 84 -6.34 41.16 -0.50
CA ARG A 84 -5.82 39.78 -0.69
C ARG A 84 -4.45 39.51 -0.06
N VAL A 85 -3.76 40.54 0.43
CA VAL A 85 -2.32 40.44 0.78
C VAL A 85 -2.08 40.61 2.29
N GLY A 86 -1.21 39.77 2.84
CA GLY A 86 -0.75 39.85 4.24
C GLY A 86 0.18 41.04 4.51
N SER A 87 0.71 41.14 5.72
CA SER A 87 1.80 42.07 6.04
C SER A 87 3.07 41.69 5.26
N CYS A 88 3.91 42.66 4.87
CA CYS A 88 5.22 42.39 4.28
C CYS A 88 6.11 41.57 5.23
N SER A 89 7.14 40.91 4.68
CA SER A 89 8.10 40.07 5.39
C SER A 89 8.70 40.79 6.60
N GLU A 90 9.16 42.02 6.42
CA GLU A 90 9.81 42.80 7.48
C GLU A 90 8.86 43.21 8.62
N CYS A 91 7.64 43.62 8.30
CA CYS A 91 6.68 43.91 9.36
C CYS A 91 6.17 42.63 10.04
N ARG A 92 6.18 41.50 9.33
CA ARG A 92 5.81 40.19 9.87
C ARG A 92 6.89 39.64 10.81
N SER A 93 8.16 39.66 10.42
CA SER A 93 9.30 39.20 11.22
C SER A 93 9.46 40.02 12.50
N SER A 94 9.37 41.34 12.39
CA SER A 94 9.49 42.26 13.52
C SER A 94 8.19 42.50 14.29
N LYS A 95 7.10 41.77 13.97
CA LYS A 95 5.78 41.85 14.63
C LYS A 95 5.20 43.27 14.74
N HIS A 96 5.52 44.17 13.81
CA HIS A 96 4.99 45.53 13.78
C HIS A 96 3.85 45.69 12.76
N ARG A 97 3.06 46.76 12.93
CA ARG A 97 1.93 47.07 12.05
C ARG A 97 2.42 47.51 10.67
N CYS A 98 2.16 46.67 9.65
CA CYS A 98 2.37 47.02 8.25
C CYS A 98 1.24 47.91 7.75
N THR A 99 1.55 49.05 7.11
CA THR A 99 0.54 49.91 6.46
C THR A 99 0.03 49.33 5.15
N ARG A 100 0.73 48.34 4.58
CA ARG A 100 0.36 47.62 3.36
C ARG A 100 0.32 48.47 2.09
N THR A 101 0.87 49.69 2.13
CA THR A 101 1.12 50.50 0.92
C THR A 101 2.16 49.80 0.03
N ARG A 102 1.99 49.94 -1.29
CA ARG A 102 2.90 49.43 -2.32
C ARG A 102 3.48 50.62 -3.11
N PRO A 103 4.73 50.54 -3.60
CA PRO A 103 5.63 49.38 -3.52
C PRO A 103 6.19 49.12 -2.11
N THR A 104 6.28 50.15 -1.26
CA THR A 104 6.80 50.06 0.11
C THR A 104 5.74 50.44 1.16
N CYS A 105 5.70 49.71 2.27
CA CYS A 105 4.89 50.12 3.41
C CYS A 105 5.55 51.30 4.13
N ARG A 106 4.78 52.21 4.71
CA ARG A 106 5.27 53.46 5.32
C ARG A 106 6.37 53.23 6.36
N ARG A 107 6.27 52.13 7.13
CA ARG A 107 7.31 51.77 8.12
C ARG A 107 8.61 51.35 7.44
N CYS A 108 8.53 50.51 6.42
CA CYS A 108 9.72 50.06 5.69
C CYS A 108 10.35 51.22 4.92
N ASP A 109 9.53 52.12 4.39
CA ASP A 109 9.95 53.34 3.71
C ASP A 109 10.73 54.27 4.64
N VAL A 110 10.14 54.64 5.79
CA VAL A 110 10.79 55.51 6.80
C VAL A 110 12.05 54.88 7.39
N LYS A 111 12.11 53.54 7.48
CA LYS A 111 13.25 52.83 8.06
C LYS A 111 14.28 52.35 7.04
N GLY A 112 14.08 52.63 5.74
CA GLY A 112 14.96 52.12 4.68
C GLY A 112 15.05 50.59 4.63
N LEU A 113 13.97 49.88 4.99
CA LEU A 113 13.93 48.41 5.03
C LEU A 113 13.38 47.84 3.71
N ALA A 114 13.93 46.70 3.28
CA ALA A 114 13.45 45.96 2.12
C ALA A 114 11.99 45.48 2.32
N CYS A 115 11.04 46.12 1.63
CA CYS A 115 9.62 45.87 1.83
C CYS A 115 9.09 44.79 0.87
N VAL A 116 9.35 43.52 1.17
CA VAL A 116 8.92 42.39 0.32
C VAL A 116 7.59 41.82 0.81
N TYR A 117 6.57 41.80 -0.04
CA TYR A 117 5.35 41.05 0.26
C TYR A 117 5.53 39.63 -0.27
N PRO A 118 5.45 38.58 0.57
CA PRO A 118 5.56 37.21 0.08
C PRO A 118 4.38 36.90 -0.85
N ASP A 119 4.70 36.48 -2.07
CA ASP A 119 3.69 36.06 -3.03
C ASP A 119 3.00 34.79 -2.54
N ARG A 120 1.67 34.73 -2.72
CA ARG A 120 0.95 33.47 -2.61
C ARG A 120 1.21 32.67 -3.88
N PRO A 121 1.33 31.34 -3.80
CA PRO A 121 1.31 30.51 -5.00
C PRO A 121 -0.05 30.69 -5.69
N GLU A 122 -0.06 31.43 -6.79
CA GLU A 122 -1.24 31.60 -7.63
C GLU A 122 -1.39 30.40 -8.54
N SER A 123 -2.63 29.92 -8.63
CA SER A 123 -3.13 28.97 -9.61
C SER A 123 -2.71 29.37 -11.03
N ASN A 124 -1.96 28.50 -11.70
CA ASN A 124 -1.62 28.63 -13.12
C ASN A 124 -2.87 28.78 -13.99
N ARG A 125 -3.11 30.02 -14.46
CA ARG A 125 -3.67 30.29 -15.78
C ARG A 125 -2.51 30.80 -16.62
N PHE A 126 -2.04 30.02 -17.57
CA PHE A 126 -1.10 30.51 -18.58
C PHE A 126 -1.59 30.14 -19.98
N HIS A 127 -2.00 31.18 -20.70
CA HIS A 127 -1.86 31.27 -22.15
C HIS A 127 -0.52 31.95 -22.45
N GLY A 128 0.20 31.42 -23.44
CA GLY A 128 0.95 32.23 -24.40
C GLY A 128 2.38 32.69 -24.07
N GLN A 129 3.33 31.81 -24.41
CA GLN A 129 4.59 32.08 -25.14
C GLN A 129 5.80 32.81 -24.50
N PRO A 130 7.03 32.52 -24.99
CA PRO A 130 8.23 32.43 -24.17
C PRO A 130 9.23 33.57 -24.42
N GLN A 131 9.99 33.93 -23.38
CA GLN A 131 11.26 34.65 -23.53
C GLN A 131 12.38 33.91 -22.81
N VAL A 132 13.47 33.72 -23.55
CA VAL A 132 14.69 32.99 -23.21
C VAL A 132 15.68 33.94 -22.53
N PHE A 133 16.25 33.54 -21.40
CA PHE A 133 17.62 33.92 -21.00
C PHE A 133 18.30 32.74 -20.26
N PRO A 134 19.65 32.60 -20.38
CA PRO A 134 20.35 31.33 -20.16
C PRO A 134 21.15 31.28 -18.85
N GLY A 135 21.28 30.05 -18.29
CA GLY A 135 22.31 29.71 -17.30
C GLY A 135 21.77 29.09 -16.01
N GLY A 136 21.80 27.75 -15.93
CA GLY A 136 21.55 27.00 -14.69
C GLY A 136 21.23 25.52 -14.94
N SER A 137 22.27 24.69 -15.03
CA SER A 137 22.34 23.21 -14.96
C SER A 137 21.03 22.42 -15.12
N GLU A 138 20.90 21.78 -16.27
CA GLU A 138 19.82 20.90 -16.71
C GLU A 138 19.75 19.61 -15.87
N PHE A 139 18.68 19.46 -15.07
CA PHE A 139 18.03 18.16 -14.93
C PHE A 139 16.78 18.21 -15.82
N GLN A 140 16.84 17.52 -16.96
CA GLN A 140 15.73 17.43 -17.90
C GLN A 140 14.49 16.87 -17.20
N GLN A 141 13.53 17.75 -16.97
CA GLN A 141 12.15 17.39 -16.70
C GLN A 141 11.63 16.69 -17.96
N PHE A 142 11.68 15.36 -18.00
CA PHE A 142 11.07 14.58 -19.06
C PHE A 142 9.59 14.94 -19.14
N GLN A 143 9.23 15.68 -20.20
CA GLN A 143 7.86 15.82 -20.63
C GLN A 143 7.33 14.41 -20.90
N VAL A 144 6.20 14.07 -20.29
CA VAL A 144 5.47 12.85 -20.61
C VAL A 144 4.94 13.00 -22.04
N LEU A 145 5.75 12.54 -23.00
CA LEU A 145 5.32 12.21 -24.35
C LEU A 145 4.21 11.16 -24.26
N ASN A 146 3.34 11.16 -25.26
CA ASN A 146 2.12 10.37 -25.33
C ASN A 146 2.39 8.89 -24.91
N PRO A 147 2.00 8.46 -23.68
CA PRO A 147 2.48 7.20 -23.08
C PRO A 147 2.14 5.95 -23.91
N ILE A 148 1.08 6.06 -24.72
CA ILE A 148 0.54 4.99 -25.54
C ILE A 148 1.43 4.73 -26.76
N GLY A 149 1.84 5.79 -27.47
CA GLY A 149 2.63 5.66 -28.70
C GLY A 149 4.05 5.18 -28.45
N ASP A 150 4.65 5.60 -27.34
CA ASP A 150 6.01 5.22 -26.96
C ASP A 150 6.12 3.72 -26.64
N PHE A 151 5.15 3.13 -25.93
CA PHE A 151 5.21 1.72 -25.54
C PHE A 151 5.02 0.78 -26.74
N GLU A 152 4.10 1.08 -27.66
CA GLU A 152 3.90 0.26 -28.86
C GLU A 152 5.10 0.31 -29.81
N ALA A 153 5.73 1.47 -29.97
CA ALA A 153 6.91 1.62 -30.82
C ALA A 153 8.10 0.79 -30.33
N ASP A 154 8.27 0.67 -29.01
CA ASP A 154 9.38 -0.04 -28.39
C ASP A 154 9.02 -1.50 -28.00
N ARG A 155 7.86 -2.03 -28.42
CA ARG A 155 7.33 -3.33 -27.96
C ARG A 155 8.36 -4.46 -28.05
N ASP A 156 9.01 -4.60 -29.19
CA ASP A 156 9.98 -5.68 -29.43
C ASP A 156 11.23 -5.55 -28.55
N LEU A 157 11.60 -4.32 -28.18
CA LEU A 157 12.77 -4.05 -27.34
C LEU A 157 12.57 -4.58 -25.91
N TYR A 158 11.34 -4.61 -25.40
CA TYR A 158 11.05 -5.17 -24.08
C TYR A 158 11.13 -6.71 -24.03
N HIS A 159 11.16 -7.38 -25.17
CA HIS A 159 11.34 -8.84 -25.30
C HIS A 159 12.74 -9.21 -25.80
N ALA A 160 13.63 -8.23 -25.98
CA ALA A 160 14.99 -8.48 -26.40
C ALA A 160 15.81 -9.18 -25.30
N ARG A 161 16.77 -10.02 -25.70
CA ARG A 161 17.65 -10.75 -24.76
C ARG A 161 18.58 -9.84 -23.96
N ASN A 162 19.01 -8.74 -24.57
CA ASN A 162 19.87 -7.72 -23.95
C ASN A 162 19.05 -6.47 -23.65
N LEU A 163 19.55 -5.64 -22.72
CA LEU A 163 18.93 -4.34 -22.46
C LEU A 163 19.00 -3.45 -23.71
N PRO A 164 18.00 -2.59 -23.93
CA PRO A 164 18.01 -1.67 -25.07
C PRO A 164 19.21 -0.73 -25.00
N GLU A 165 19.87 -0.50 -26.13
CA GLU A 165 21.02 0.42 -26.20
C GLU A 165 20.60 1.88 -25.90
N GLN A 166 19.35 2.21 -26.24
CA GLN A 166 18.73 3.53 -26.05
C GLN A 166 18.78 3.98 -24.57
N PRO A 167 19.54 5.04 -24.23
CA PRO A 167 19.66 5.50 -22.84
C PRO A 167 18.33 6.00 -22.26
N SER A 168 17.49 6.64 -23.09
CA SER A 168 16.17 7.13 -22.70
C SER A 168 15.24 6.01 -22.25
N LEU A 169 15.23 4.88 -22.96
CA LEU A 169 14.42 3.72 -22.60
C LEU A 169 14.94 3.05 -21.32
N ARG A 170 16.26 2.88 -21.18
CA ARG A 170 16.86 2.37 -19.93
C ARG A 170 16.52 3.25 -18.73
N LEU A 171 16.60 4.57 -18.89
CA LEU A 171 16.22 5.53 -17.84
C LEU A 171 14.72 5.43 -17.49
N LYS A 172 13.84 5.31 -18.49
CA LYS A 172 12.39 5.09 -18.29
C LYS A 172 12.13 3.82 -17.48
N LEU A 173 12.82 2.71 -17.78
CA LEU A 173 12.71 1.44 -17.07
C LEU A 173 13.12 1.56 -15.59
N VAL A 174 14.30 2.12 -15.33
CA VAL A 174 14.81 2.32 -13.96
C VAL A 174 13.91 3.26 -13.16
N THR A 175 13.44 4.35 -13.79
CA THR A 175 12.53 5.31 -13.15
C THR A 175 11.21 4.64 -12.78
N ALA A 176 10.64 3.83 -13.67
CA ALA A 176 9.40 3.10 -13.40
C ALA A 176 9.54 2.13 -12.21
N PHE A 177 10.70 1.49 -12.02
CA PHE A 177 10.95 0.69 -10.82
C PHE A 177 10.95 1.55 -9.55
N PHE A 178 11.69 2.66 -9.54
CA PHE A 178 11.80 3.52 -8.35
C PHE A 178 10.49 4.21 -7.98
N ASP A 179 9.65 4.50 -8.96
CA ASP A 179 8.38 5.18 -8.70
C ASP A 179 7.27 4.20 -8.29
N ARG A 180 7.39 2.90 -8.58
CA ARG A 180 6.27 1.95 -8.45
C ARG A 180 6.55 0.72 -7.59
N SER A 181 7.79 0.23 -7.53
CA SER A 181 8.18 -0.95 -6.73
C SER A 181 8.94 -0.58 -5.46
N TYR A 182 9.76 0.47 -5.50
CA TYR A 182 10.70 0.81 -4.43
C TYR A 182 10.09 0.92 -3.02
N HIS A 183 8.90 1.51 -2.91
CA HIS A 183 8.21 1.68 -1.63
C HIS A 183 7.38 0.46 -1.19
N LEU A 184 7.44 -0.65 -1.93
CA LEU A 184 6.72 -1.89 -1.62
C LEU A 184 7.67 -2.90 -0.98
N ARG A 185 7.16 -3.74 -0.08
CA ARG A 185 7.84 -4.96 0.43
C ARG A 185 9.28 -4.76 0.94
N CYS A 186 9.56 -3.58 1.49
CA CYS A 186 10.90 -3.18 1.95
C CYS A 186 11.96 -3.22 0.84
N LEU A 187 11.60 -2.98 -0.43
CA LEU A 187 12.56 -2.86 -1.55
C LEU A 187 13.39 -1.57 -1.51
N ASP A 188 13.26 -0.79 -0.43
CA ASP A 188 14.00 0.44 -0.20
C ASP A 188 15.46 0.24 0.26
N PHE A 189 15.97 -0.99 0.14
CA PHE A 189 17.39 -1.31 0.35
C PHE A 189 18.30 -0.80 -0.78
N ILE A 190 17.76 -0.52 -1.97
CA ILE A 190 18.53 0.09 -3.07
C ILE A 190 18.49 1.61 -2.90
N ASP A 191 19.59 2.24 -2.49
CA ASP A 191 19.59 3.70 -2.38
C ASP A 191 19.36 4.34 -3.76
N ARG A 192 18.22 5.04 -3.92
CA ARG A 192 17.81 5.64 -5.21
C ARG A 192 18.86 6.62 -5.71
N GLN A 193 19.43 7.44 -4.83
CA GLN A 193 20.41 8.43 -5.25
C GLN A 193 21.69 7.77 -5.74
N ALA A 194 22.28 6.86 -4.94
CA ALA A 194 23.50 6.15 -5.30
C ALA A 194 23.32 5.32 -6.59
N PHE A 195 22.17 4.65 -6.75
CA PHE A 195 21.87 3.88 -7.96
C PHE A 195 21.78 4.80 -9.19
N MET A 196 21.07 5.92 -9.10
CA MET A 196 20.92 6.85 -10.22
C MET A 196 22.24 7.54 -10.58
N GLU A 197 23.05 7.94 -9.60
CA GLU A 197 24.38 8.51 -9.85
C GLU A 197 25.33 7.50 -10.52
N SER A 198 25.27 6.23 -10.11
CA SER A 198 26.04 5.14 -10.73
C SER A 198 25.55 4.84 -12.16
N PHE A 199 24.23 4.91 -12.38
CA PHE A 199 23.62 4.76 -13.69
C PHE A 199 24.01 5.89 -14.65
N GLU A 200 24.03 7.14 -14.20
CA GLU A 200 24.43 8.30 -15.01
C GLU A 200 25.92 8.31 -15.37
N ARG A 201 26.77 7.76 -14.49
CA ARG A 201 28.23 7.64 -14.69
C ARG A 201 28.65 6.35 -15.40
N ASP A 202 27.70 5.51 -15.82
CA ASP A 202 27.94 4.21 -16.47
C ASP A 202 28.79 3.22 -15.63
N SER A 203 28.74 3.34 -14.29
CA SER A 203 29.44 2.45 -13.33
C SER A 203 28.49 1.43 -12.66
N ILE A 204 27.23 1.37 -13.09
CA ILE A 204 26.18 0.58 -12.43
C ILE A 204 26.49 -0.92 -12.34
N ILE A 205 27.11 -1.50 -13.35
CA ILE A 205 27.50 -2.92 -13.35
C ILE A 205 28.60 -3.17 -12.32
N GLN A 206 29.53 -2.23 -12.16
CA GLN A 206 30.61 -2.33 -11.18
C GLN A 206 30.09 -2.17 -9.74
N ASP A 207 29.22 -1.19 -9.52
CA ASP A 207 28.78 -0.83 -8.18
C ASP A 207 27.67 -1.76 -7.64
N PHE A 208 26.71 -2.14 -8.51
CA PHE A 208 25.52 -2.92 -8.14
C PHE A 208 25.43 -4.30 -8.77
N GLY A 209 26.23 -4.59 -9.80
CA GLY A 209 26.17 -5.85 -10.55
C GLY A 209 25.12 -5.82 -11.67
N GLU A 210 25.42 -6.50 -12.78
CA GLU A 210 24.49 -6.67 -13.91
C GLU A 210 23.13 -7.29 -13.50
N PRO A 211 23.06 -8.31 -12.61
CA PRO A 211 21.80 -8.93 -12.21
C PRO A 211 20.82 -7.97 -11.56
N VAL A 212 21.33 -7.00 -10.77
CA VAL A 212 20.50 -6.00 -10.11
C VAL A 212 19.89 -5.06 -11.15
N LEU A 213 20.70 -4.54 -12.08
CA LEU A 213 20.22 -3.69 -13.16
C LEU A 213 19.16 -4.40 -14.02
N LEU A 214 19.42 -5.64 -14.42
CA LEU A 214 18.49 -6.44 -15.22
C LEU A 214 17.16 -6.67 -14.50
N ALA A 215 17.19 -7.00 -13.20
CA ALA A 215 15.97 -7.22 -12.41
C ALA A 215 15.19 -5.92 -12.18
N VAL A 216 15.87 -4.79 -11.95
CA VAL A 216 15.26 -3.44 -11.88
C VAL A 216 14.56 -3.12 -13.20
N CYS A 217 15.23 -3.30 -14.33
CA CYS A 217 14.66 -3.07 -15.65
C CYS A 217 13.47 -3.99 -15.95
N ALA A 218 13.53 -5.27 -15.55
CA ALA A 218 12.41 -6.21 -15.75
C ALA A 218 11.15 -5.80 -14.96
N LEU A 219 11.32 -5.39 -13.70
CA LEU A 219 10.23 -4.84 -12.89
C LEU A 219 9.70 -3.52 -13.48
N GLY A 220 10.59 -2.66 -13.98
CA GLY A 220 10.24 -1.41 -14.67
C GLY A 220 9.41 -1.65 -15.94
N ALA A 221 9.85 -2.56 -16.82
CA ALA A 221 9.15 -2.94 -18.05
C ALA A 221 7.73 -3.44 -17.76
N ARG A 222 7.60 -4.26 -16.72
CA ARG A 222 6.30 -4.73 -16.26
C ARG A 222 5.38 -3.57 -15.87
N HIS A 223 5.87 -2.58 -15.13
CA HIS A 223 5.06 -1.42 -14.77
C HIS A 223 4.62 -0.62 -15.99
N LEU A 224 5.53 -0.35 -16.92
CA LEU A 224 5.21 0.33 -18.18
C LEU A 224 4.14 -0.44 -18.98
N TYR A 225 4.24 -1.76 -19.05
CA TYR A 225 3.23 -2.61 -19.68
C TYR A 225 1.85 -2.49 -19.03
N LEU A 226 1.80 -2.49 -17.69
CA LEU A 226 0.54 -2.35 -16.96
C LEU A 226 -0.06 -0.94 -17.08
N ASP A 227 0.76 0.10 -17.13
CA ASP A 227 0.31 1.47 -17.42
C ASP A 227 -0.26 1.56 -18.84
N TYR A 228 0.39 0.92 -19.81
CA TYR A 228 -0.10 0.81 -21.18
C TYR A 228 -1.47 0.11 -21.25
N LEU A 229 -1.61 -1.10 -20.68
CA LEU A 229 -2.88 -1.83 -20.66
C LEU A 229 -4.01 -1.02 -20.02
N PHE A 230 -3.71 -0.38 -18.89
CA PHE A 230 -4.68 0.48 -18.19
C PHE A 230 -5.10 1.68 -19.05
N SER A 231 -4.16 2.30 -19.76
CA SER A 231 -4.43 3.48 -20.61
C SER A 231 -5.34 3.19 -21.80
N ILE A 232 -5.27 1.98 -22.37
CA ILE A 232 -6.12 1.55 -23.48
C ILE A 232 -7.39 0.83 -23.03
N GLY A 233 -7.60 0.68 -21.72
CA GLY A 233 -8.75 -0.06 -21.16
C GLY A 233 -8.81 -1.51 -21.62
N SER A 234 -7.67 -2.12 -21.95
CA SER A 234 -7.60 -3.51 -22.39
C SER A 234 -7.95 -4.42 -21.22
N THR A 235 -8.80 -5.41 -21.47
CA THR A 235 -9.09 -6.53 -20.56
C THR A 235 -8.48 -7.84 -21.07
N ALA A 236 -7.47 -7.73 -21.93
CA ALA A 236 -6.82 -8.89 -22.54
C ALA A 236 -6.20 -9.80 -21.47
N PRO A 237 -6.16 -11.12 -21.73
CA PRO A 237 -5.42 -12.02 -20.86
C PRO A 237 -3.95 -11.61 -20.79
N ALA A 238 -3.28 -12.03 -19.73
CA ALA A 238 -1.86 -11.78 -19.61
C ALA A 238 -1.09 -12.45 -20.76
N PRO A 239 0.04 -11.85 -21.18
CA PRO A 239 0.86 -12.44 -22.22
C PRO A 239 1.56 -13.70 -21.71
N ASP A 240 1.88 -14.62 -22.62
CA ASP A 240 2.65 -15.83 -22.29
C ASP A 240 4.01 -15.48 -21.68
N GLU A 241 4.63 -14.44 -22.23
CA GLU A 241 5.87 -13.82 -21.78
C GLU A 241 5.61 -12.36 -21.41
N PHE A 242 5.99 -11.95 -20.20
CA PHE A 242 5.88 -10.54 -19.80
C PHE A 242 7.04 -9.71 -20.36
N PRO A 243 6.81 -8.45 -20.74
CA PRO A 243 7.87 -7.48 -21.01
C PRO A 243 8.93 -7.46 -19.90
N GLY A 244 10.20 -7.61 -20.27
CA GLY A 244 11.34 -7.72 -19.36
C GLY A 244 11.66 -9.13 -18.84
N GLN A 245 10.88 -10.16 -19.20
CA GLN A 245 11.13 -11.54 -18.78
C GLN A 245 12.52 -12.07 -19.18
N PRO A 246 13.03 -11.84 -20.41
CA PRO A 246 14.39 -12.29 -20.77
C PRO A 246 15.47 -11.72 -19.86
N TRP A 247 15.31 -10.49 -19.36
CA TRP A 247 16.27 -9.84 -18.46
C TRP A 247 16.23 -10.45 -17.06
N ALA A 248 15.01 -10.72 -16.55
CA ALA A 248 14.85 -11.43 -15.28
C ALA A 248 15.45 -12.84 -15.34
N GLU A 249 15.29 -13.55 -16.47
CA GLU A 249 15.88 -14.87 -16.68
C GLU A 249 17.40 -14.81 -16.80
N LYS A 250 17.95 -13.81 -17.50
CA LYS A 250 19.41 -13.59 -17.59
C LYS A 250 20.00 -13.33 -16.20
N ALA A 251 19.40 -12.41 -15.42
CA ALA A 251 19.81 -12.13 -14.04
C ALA A 251 19.75 -13.38 -13.15
N ARG A 252 18.68 -14.16 -13.27
CA ARG A 252 18.52 -15.41 -12.51
C ARG A 252 19.64 -16.40 -12.84
N ASN A 253 19.94 -16.59 -14.11
CA ASN A 253 20.96 -17.56 -14.54
C ASN A 253 22.35 -17.19 -13.97
N GLU A 254 22.69 -15.90 -13.98
CA GLU A 254 23.95 -15.39 -13.41
C GLU A 254 24.04 -15.60 -11.90
N VAL A 255 22.98 -15.25 -11.15
CA VAL A 255 23.00 -15.44 -9.70
C VAL A 255 23.05 -16.93 -9.32
N LEU A 256 22.38 -17.79 -10.10
CA LEU A 256 22.41 -19.23 -9.86
C LEU A 256 23.75 -19.88 -10.22
N SER A 257 24.49 -19.36 -11.21
CA SER A 257 25.83 -19.87 -11.53
C SER A 257 26.85 -19.56 -10.42
N GLU A 258 26.65 -18.49 -9.66
CA GLU A 258 27.54 -18.06 -8.57
C GLU A 258 27.02 -18.46 -7.17
N MET A 259 26.12 -19.45 -7.09
CA MET A 259 25.42 -19.80 -5.84
C MET A 259 26.33 -20.28 -4.70
N ASN A 260 27.54 -20.76 -5.03
CA ASN A 260 28.55 -21.19 -4.06
C ASN A 260 29.42 -20.06 -3.51
N ASN A 261 29.39 -18.87 -4.13
CA ASN A 261 30.12 -17.69 -3.70
C ASN A 261 29.22 -16.42 -3.75
N PRO A 262 28.12 -16.39 -2.98
CA PRO A 262 27.16 -15.32 -3.07
C PRO A 262 27.72 -14.01 -2.49
N THR A 263 27.27 -12.89 -3.03
CA THR A 263 27.61 -11.53 -2.58
C THR A 263 26.35 -10.79 -2.13
N VAL A 264 26.52 -9.59 -1.57
CA VAL A 264 25.38 -8.72 -1.23
C VAL A 264 24.59 -8.35 -2.50
N GLN A 265 25.26 -8.08 -3.61
CA GLN A 265 24.62 -7.79 -4.91
C GLN A 265 23.82 -8.99 -5.43
N HIS A 266 24.35 -10.22 -5.30
CA HIS A 266 23.59 -11.43 -5.63
C HIS A 266 22.32 -11.53 -4.76
N LEU A 267 22.41 -11.23 -3.46
CA LEU A 267 21.26 -11.23 -2.56
C LEU A 267 20.22 -10.16 -2.95
N MET A 268 20.66 -8.94 -3.29
CA MET A 268 19.79 -7.88 -3.82
C MET A 268 19.04 -8.33 -5.07
N ALA A 269 19.74 -8.92 -6.04
CA ALA A 269 19.14 -9.45 -7.26
C ALA A 269 18.14 -10.56 -6.98
N MET A 270 18.44 -11.51 -6.08
CA MET A 270 17.50 -12.58 -5.71
C MET A 270 16.21 -12.04 -5.07
N VAL A 271 16.29 -10.99 -4.25
CA VAL A 271 15.11 -10.35 -3.66
C VAL A 271 14.23 -9.74 -4.75
N LEU A 272 14.81 -9.00 -5.70
CA LEU A 272 14.09 -8.44 -6.84
C LEU A 272 13.49 -9.54 -7.73
N LEU A 273 14.22 -10.63 -7.95
CA LEU A 273 13.74 -11.79 -8.72
C LEU A 273 12.60 -12.53 -8.01
N CYS A 274 12.61 -12.61 -6.68
CA CYS A 274 11.47 -13.13 -5.91
C CYS A 274 10.24 -12.25 -6.12
N ASP A 275 10.38 -10.93 -6.04
CA ASP A 275 9.28 -9.99 -6.29
C ASP A 275 8.76 -10.09 -7.72
N TYR A 276 9.65 -10.14 -8.71
CA TYR A 276 9.30 -10.36 -10.12
C TYR A 276 8.57 -11.69 -10.33
N SER A 277 9.06 -12.77 -9.71
CA SER A 277 8.47 -14.11 -9.81
C SER A 277 7.06 -14.15 -9.23
N LEU A 278 6.85 -13.52 -8.07
CA LEU A 278 5.52 -13.38 -7.46
C LEU A 278 4.56 -12.62 -8.38
N ARG A 279 5.03 -11.54 -9.01
CA ARG A 279 4.23 -10.72 -9.92
C ARG A 279 3.92 -11.40 -11.26
N THR A 280 4.74 -12.35 -11.68
CA THR A 280 4.58 -13.06 -12.96
C THR A 280 4.05 -14.49 -12.80
N ASP A 281 3.49 -14.80 -11.63
CA ASP A 281 2.91 -16.10 -11.28
C ASP A 281 3.91 -17.28 -11.28
N GLN A 282 5.20 -16.99 -11.15
CA GLN A 282 6.27 -17.98 -10.98
C GLN A 282 6.43 -18.37 -9.50
N ASN A 283 5.33 -18.73 -8.83
CA ASN A 283 5.32 -18.94 -7.37
C ASN A 283 6.25 -20.07 -6.91
N SER A 284 6.43 -21.12 -7.72
CA SER A 284 7.36 -22.22 -7.40
C SER A 284 8.81 -21.74 -7.36
N LEU A 285 9.18 -20.88 -8.31
CA LEU A 285 10.51 -20.26 -8.33
C LEU A 285 10.69 -19.33 -7.12
N ALA A 286 9.72 -18.47 -6.85
CA ALA A 286 9.76 -17.59 -5.67
C ALA A 286 9.92 -18.38 -4.37
N PHE A 287 9.21 -19.51 -4.23
CA PHE A 287 9.28 -20.35 -3.03
C PHE A 287 10.67 -20.96 -2.83
N ILE A 288 11.33 -21.42 -3.90
CA ILE A 288 12.69 -21.96 -3.83
C ILE A 288 13.71 -20.85 -3.56
N LEU A 289 13.62 -19.72 -4.27
CA LEU A 289 14.56 -18.60 -4.11
C LEU A 289 14.56 -18.06 -2.68
N VAL A 290 13.41 -18.01 -2.00
CA VAL A 290 13.32 -17.61 -0.59
C VAL A 290 14.22 -18.47 0.32
N SER A 291 14.32 -19.77 0.05
CA SER A 291 15.21 -20.66 0.81
C SER A 291 16.69 -20.31 0.59
N PHE A 292 17.06 -19.83 -0.60
CA PHE A 292 18.40 -19.34 -0.88
C PHE A 292 18.68 -18.01 -0.19
N LEU A 293 17.72 -17.06 -0.21
CA LEU A 293 17.85 -15.79 0.50
C LEU A 293 18.26 -16.01 1.96
N TYR A 294 17.54 -16.89 2.67
CA TYR A 294 17.84 -17.20 4.07
C TYR A 294 19.27 -17.73 4.26
N ARG A 295 19.70 -18.70 3.45
CA ARG A 295 21.06 -19.27 3.57
C ARG A 295 22.15 -18.26 3.25
N VAL A 296 21.94 -17.40 2.25
CA VAL A 296 22.90 -16.37 1.85
C VAL A 296 23.04 -15.31 2.93
N ILE A 297 21.94 -14.87 3.56
CA ILE A 297 21.98 -13.97 4.72
C ILE A 297 22.86 -14.55 5.83
N ARG A 298 22.66 -15.83 6.16
CA ARG A 298 23.44 -16.52 7.20
C ARG A 298 24.92 -16.64 6.83
N LEU A 299 25.22 -16.95 5.57
CA LEU A 299 26.61 -17.09 5.10
C LEU A 299 27.36 -15.75 5.11
N LEU A 300 26.67 -14.66 4.78
CA LEU A 300 27.20 -13.29 4.82
C LEU A 300 27.18 -12.66 6.22
N GLY A 301 26.59 -13.32 7.22
CA GLY A 301 26.48 -12.81 8.60
C GLY A 301 25.63 -11.55 8.73
N LEU A 302 24.68 -11.30 7.81
CA LEU A 302 23.95 -10.04 7.79
C LEU A 302 22.88 -9.93 8.89
N ASP A 303 22.42 -11.04 9.45
CA ASP A 303 21.36 -11.11 10.46
C ASP A 303 21.82 -11.03 11.92
N GLU A 304 23.12 -10.82 12.15
CA GLU A 304 23.71 -10.68 13.48
C GLU A 304 23.99 -9.19 13.81
N PRO A 305 23.87 -8.76 15.08
CA PRO A 305 24.32 -7.44 15.50
C PRO A 305 25.84 -7.36 15.30
N ASN A 306 26.31 -6.42 14.47
CA ASN A 306 27.75 -6.29 14.22
C ASN A 306 28.41 -5.51 15.36
N GLU A 307 29.30 -6.12 16.15
CA GLU A 307 29.95 -5.48 17.32
C GLU A 307 30.86 -4.29 16.96
N LEU A 308 31.22 -4.13 15.68
CA LEU A 308 31.96 -2.97 15.15
C LEU A 308 31.13 -1.68 15.06
N LEU A 309 29.88 -1.71 15.54
CA LEU A 309 28.96 -0.57 15.69
C LEU A 309 29.47 0.59 16.57
N HIS A 310 30.69 0.51 17.09
CA HIS A 310 31.39 1.63 17.72
C HIS A 310 32.20 2.49 16.73
N SER A 311 32.26 2.13 15.43
CA SER A 311 32.81 3.03 14.44
C SER A 311 31.88 4.24 14.28
N HIS A 312 32.39 5.45 14.54
CA HIS A 312 31.68 6.70 14.27
C HIS A 312 31.65 7.05 12.77
N ASP A 313 31.99 6.11 11.89
CA ASP A 313 32.03 6.31 10.45
C ASP A 313 30.60 6.37 9.86
N PRO A 314 30.19 7.51 9.29
CA PRO A 314 28.89 7.65 8.63
C PRO A 314 28.72 6.70 7.43
N ALA A 315 29.79 6.38 6.70
CA ALA A 315 29.73 5.51 5.52
C ALA A 315 29.41 4.07 5.92
N PHE A 316 30.13 3.53 6.93
CA PHE A 316 29.82 2.23 7.51
C PHE A 316 28.39 2.17 8.05
N THR A 317 27.94 3.22 8.75
CA THR A 317 26.58 3.29 9.29
C THR A 317 25.53 3.26 8.18
N LEU A 318 25.74 3.98 7.07
CA LEU A 318 24.86 3.97 5.91
C LEU A 318 24.79 2.59 5.27
N GLN A 319 25.95 1.96 5.00
CA GLN A 319 26.05 0.63 4.44
C GLN A 319 25.30 -0.40 5.31
N ARG A 320 25.48 -0.35 6.64
CA ARG A 320 24.78 -1.25 7.55
C ARG A 320 23.27 -1.05 7.54
N ASN A 321 22.78 0.18 7.38
CA ASN A 321 21.35 0.44 7.25
C ASN A 321 20.78 -0.16 5.97
N ILE A 322 21.51 -0.11 4.86
CA ILE A 322 21.14 -0.75 3.59
C ILE A 322 21.07 -2.28 3.76
N GLU A 323 22.09 -2.89 4.36
CA GLU A 323 22.11 -4.33 4.64
C GLU A 323 20.94 -4.77 5.54
N ASN A 324 20.64 -4.00 6.60
CA ASN A 324 19.50 -4.29 7.46
C ASN A 324 18.18 -4.26 6.66
N ARG A 325 17.98 -3.26 5.78
CA ARG A 325 16.80 -3.20 4.91
C ARG A 325 16.73 -4.40 3.98
N LEU A 326 17.87 -4.85 3.44
CA LEU A 326 17.94 -6.05 2.58
C LEU A 326 17.54 -7.32 3.34
N VAL A 327 18.03 -7.51 4.57
CA VAL A 327 17.61 -8.63 5.44
C VAL A 327 16.11 -8.55 5.74
N TRP A 328 15.58 -7.36 6.01
CA TRP A 328 14.15 -7.15 6.24
C TRP A 328 13.29 -7.43 4.99
N ALA A 329 13.78 -7.10 3.79
CA ALA A 329 13.11 -7.46 2.54
C ALA A 329 13.06 -8.99 2.36
N CYS A 330 14.16 -9.69 2.65
CA CYS A 330 14.20 -11.16 2.61
C CYS A 330 13.23 -11.77 3.63
N PHE A 331 13.23 -11.25 4.86
CA PHE A 331 12.32 -11.69 5.92
C PHE A 331 10.85 -11.44 5.56
N PHE A 332 10.54 -10.28 4.98
CA PHE A 332 9.20 -9.97 4.49
C PHE A 332 8.72 -11.01 3.46
N ILE A 333 9.55 -11.32 2.46
CA ILE A 333 9.19 -12.28 1.41
C ILE A 333 9.00 -13.69 2.01
N ASP A 334 9.87 -14.13 2.92
CA ASP A 334 9.73 -15.42 3.62
C ASP A 334 8.38 -15.52 4.35
N LEU A 335 8.02 -14.50 5.13
CA LEU A 335 6.73 -14.45 5.83
C LEU A 335 5.53 -14.46 4.88
N PHE A 336 5.62 -13.72 3.77
CA PHE A 336 4.53 -13.60 2.81
C PHE A 336 4.33 -14.91 2.02
N MET A 337 5.41 -15.62 1.70
CA MET A 337 5.37 -16.93 1.06
C MET A 337 4.86 -18.04 2.00
N ALA A 338 5.21 -17.98 3.28
CA ALA A 338 4.95 -19.02 4.27
C ALA A 338 3.63 -18.89 5.05
N THR A 339 2.62 -18.23 4.48
CA THR A 339 1.31 -17.96 5.13
C THR A 339 0.53 -19.19 5.63
N ALA A 340 0.94 -20.41 5.23
CA ALA A 340 0.31 -21.69 5.58
C ALA A 340 0.71 -22.25 6.95
N GLY A 341 1.84 -21.81 7.52
CA GLY A 341 2.34 -22.34 8.77
C GLY A 341 3.86 -22.28 8.89
N GLU A 342 4.35 -22.40 10.12
CA GLU A 342 5.76 -22.22 10.50
C GLU A 342 6.73 -23.12 9.72
N LYS A 343 6.27 -24.30 9.30
CA LYS A 343 7.07 -25.28 8.55
C LYS A 343 7.51 -24.83 7.16
N ASN A 344 6.81 -23.85 6.58
CA ASN A 344 7.12 -23.31 5.25
C ASN A 344 7.98 -22.04 5.33
N ALA A 345 8.20 -21.49 6.52
CA ALA A 345 9.01 -20.30 6.75
C ALA A 345 10.44 -20.71 7.08
N SER A 346 11.43 -20.11 6.42
CA SER A 346 12.85 -20.35 6.71
C SER A 346 13.22 -19.87 8.12
N TRP A 347 12.60 -18.78 8.57
CA TRP A 347 12.78 -18.24 9.92
C TRP A 347 11.95 -18.96 10.99
N GLY A 348 10.93 -19.72 10.61
CA GLY A 348 9.95 -20.29 11.54
C GLY A 348 9.31 -19.20 12.40
N ASN A 349 9.44 -19.32 13.73
CA ASN A 349 8.97 -18.31 14.70
C ASN A 349 10.00 -17.23 15.07
N ARG A 350 11.25 -17.38 14.62
CA ARG A 350 12.33 -16.45 14.94
C ARG A 350 12.19 -15.16 14.15
N VAL A 351 12.85 -14.11 14.62
CA VAL A 351 12.96 -12.83 13.93
C VAL A 351 14.43 -12.43 13.83
N PRO A 352 14.85 -11.73 12.76
CA PRO A 352 16.20 -11.16 12.66
C PRO A 352 16.54 -10.31 13.88
N ASN A 353 17.73 -10.48 14.44
CA ASN A 353 18.21 -9.70 15.59
C ASN A 353 18.94 -8.43 15.14
N ILE A 354 18.25 -7.62 14.34
CA ILE A 354 18.78 -6.38 13.78
C ILE A 354 17.77 -5.23 13.99
N PRO A 355 18.21 -3.96 13.96
CA PRO A 355 17.31 -2.82 14.10
C PRO A 355 16.27 -2.74 12.97
N LEU A 356 15.05 -2.37 13.31
CA LEU A 356 14.00 -2.03 12.35
C LEU A 356 14.32 -0.76 11.57
N PRO A 357 13.81 -0.62 10.33
CA PRO A 357 13.91 0.61 9.56
C PRO A 357 13.22 1.78 10.29
N THR A 358 13.94 2.89 10.44
CA THR A 358 13.45 4.13 11.08
C THR A 358 13.48 5.29 10.10
N GLN A 359 12.78 6.38 10.45
CA GLN A 359 12.76 7.57 9.60
C GLN A 359 14.17 8.12 9.37
N GLN A 360 14.51 8.36 8.10
CA GLN A 360 15.83 8.85 7.65
C GLN A 360 16.29 10.14 8.37
N SER A 361 15.38 10.85 9.03
CA SER A 361 15.65 12.07 9.81
C SER A 361 16.28 11.85 11.19
N HIS A 362 16.41 10.61 11.68
CA HIS A 362 17.09 10.31 12.95
C HIS A 362 18.58 9.97 12.75
N ARG A 363 19.28 10.70 11.86
CA ARG A 363 20.76 10.66 11.72
C ARG A 363 21.52 11.19 12.95
N THR A 364 20.85 11.49 14.06
CA THR A 364 21.51 11.74 15.34
C THR A 364 22.06 10.43 15.87
N ILE A 365 23.38 10.31 15.88
CA ILE A 365 24.14 9.30 16.62
C ILE A 365 23.50 9.14 18.02
N GLY A 366 23.02 7.94 18.35
CA GLY A 366 22.43 7.63 19.66
C GLY A 366 20.90 7.51 19.73
N SER A 367 20.16 7.60 18.62
CA SER A 367 18.73 7.25 18.64
C SER A 367 18.52 5.77 19.05
N PRO A 368 17.52 5.45 19.90
CA PRO A 368 17.31 4.09 20.37
C PRO A 368 17.00 3.16 19.19
N LYS A 369 17.73 2.04 19.11
CA LYS A 369 17.49 0.98 18.14
C LYS A 369 16.25 0.20 18.58
N LEU A 370 15.28 0.07 17.68
CA LEU A 370 14.05 -0.68 17.91
C LEU A 370 14.16 -2.03 17.21
N TYR A 371 13.83 -3.12 17.89
CA TYR A 371 13.86 -4.48 17.33
C TYR A 371 12.45 -5.03 17.15
N LEU A 372 12.26 -5.93 16.19
CA LEU A 372 10.93 -6.52 15.94
C LEU A 372 10.45 -7.39 17.13
N SER A 373 11.38 -7.95 17.91
CA SER A 373 11.10 -8.66 19.16
C SER A 373 10.44 -7.76 20.22
N ASP A 374 10.68 -6.46 20.16
CA ASP A 374 10.23 -5.51 21.18
C ASP A 374 8.73 -5.19 21.11
N ILE A 375 8.03 -5.71 20.09
CA ILE A 375 6.56 -5.62 19.97
C ILE A 375 5.86 -6.11 21.25
N GLU A 376 6.41 -7.12 21.91
CA GLU A 376 5.81 -7.75 23.10
C GLU A 376 6.22 -7.07 24.41
N THR A 377 7.40 -6.46 24.48
CA THR A 377 7.97 -5.87 25.70
C THR A 377 7.78 -4.35 25.76
N VAL A 378 8.26 -3.62 24.75
CA VAL A 378 8.17 -2.16 24.62
C VAL A 378 6.78 -1.74 24.12
N GLY A 379 6.20 -2.57 23.25
CA GLY A 379 4.84 -2.39 22.75
C GLY A 379 4.75 -1.44 21.56
N VAL A 380 3.75 -1.70 20.72
CA VAL A 380 3.51 -0.97 19.46
C VAL A 380 3.28 0.54 19.66
N MET A 381 2.85 0.96 20.84
CA MET A 381 2.56 2.37 21.14
C MET A 381 3.82 3.25 21.08
N GLN A 382 4.93 2.78 21.62
CA GLN A 382 6.19 3.53 21.65
C GLN A 382 6.96 3.39 20.34
N MET A 383 6.83 2.24 19.66
CA MET A 383 7.56 1.96 18.42
C MET A 383 6.99 2.71 17.21
N THR A 384 5.66 2.66 17.00
CA THR A 384 5.01 3.13 15.75
C THR A 384 5.40 4.55 15.32
N PRO A 385 5.47 5.57 16.20
CA PRO A 385 5.80 6.94 15.79
C PRO A 385 7.23 7.12 15.25
N ASN A 386 8.15 6.22 15.61
CA ASN A 386 9.58 6.31 15.31
C ASN A 386 10.00 5.53 14.04
N LEU A 387 9.10 4.70 13.52
CA LEU A 387 9.37 3.86 12.36
C LEU A 387 9.00 4.57 11.05
N ASP A 388 9.68 4.18 9.99
CA ASP A 388 9.27 4.55 8.63
C ASP A 388 8.19 3.60 8.10
N LEU A 389 7.80 3.78 6.83
CA LEU A 389 6.81 2.92 6.17
C LEU A 389 7.19 1.43 6.27
N SER A 390 8.44 1.08 5.96
CA SER A 390 8.93 -0.30 5.95
C SER A 390 8.91 -0.91 7.35
N GLY A 391 9.32 -0.17 8.38
CA GLY A 391 9.24 -0.60 9.78
C GLY A 391 7.80 -0.90 10.23
N ILE A 392 6.84 -0.02 9.90
CA ILE A 392 5.42 -0.22 10.26
C ILE A 392 4.82 -1.39 9.47
N VAL A 393 5.17 -1.54 8.20
CA VAL A 393 4.75 -2.68 7.37
C VAL A 393 5.23 -4.00 8.00
N LEU A 394 6.51 -4.10 8.37
CA LEU A 394 7.08 -5.30 9.00
C LEU A 394 6.36 -5.68 10.29
N MET A 395 6.10 -4.70 11.16
CA MET A 395 5.32 -4.92 12.38
C MET A 395 3.91 -5.44 12.07
N THR A 396 3.24 -4.83 11.11
CA THR A 396 1.86 -5.19 10.76
C THR A 396 1.79 -6.58 10.12
N VAL A 397 2.72 -6.91 9.22
CA VAL A 397 2.85 -8.26 8.63
C VAL A 397 3.09 -9.28 9.73
N ARG A 398 4.00 -9.02 10.68
CA ARG A 398 4.30 -9.95 11.77
C ARG A 398 3.05 -10.27 12.60
N LEU A 399 2.26 -9.25 12.95
CA LEU A 399 1.00 -9.42 13.67
C LEU A 399 -0.04 -10.18 12.86
N ARG A 400 -0.17 -9.87 11.55
CA ARG A 400 -1.05 -10.60 10.64
C ARG A 400 -0.69 -12.10 10.57
N ILE A 401 0.59 -12.43 10.42
CA ILE A 401 1.06 -13.83 10.38
C ILE A 401 0.80 -14.53 11.72
N LYS A 402 1.02 -13.86 12.87
CA LYS A 402 0.63 -14.41 14.18
C LYS A 402 -0.87 -14.72 14.23
N GLY A 403 -1.72 -13.83 13.71
CA GLY A 403 -3.16 -14.04 13.62
C GLY A 403 -3.54 -15.22 12.71
N LEU A 404 -2.96 -15.29 11.52
CA LEU A 404 -3.17 -16.38 10.57
C LEU A 404 -2.71 -17.75 11.11
N HIS A 405 -1.62 -17.78 11.88
CA HIS A 405 -1.19 -18.99 12.57
C HIS A 405 -2.17 -19.36 13.70
N LEU A 406 -2.60 -18.36 14.49
CA LEU A 406 -3.54 -18.55 15.60
C LEU A 406 -4.86 -19.17 15.14
N ILE A 407 -5.44 -18.70 14.02
CA ILE A 407 -6.72 -19.25 13.54
C ILE A 407 -6.65 -20.74 13.15
N ARG A 408 -5.45 -21.25 12.86
CA ARG A 408 -5.21 -22.66 12.52
C ARG A 408 -4.98 -23.55 13.74
N LYS A 409 -4.94 -23.00 14.95
CA LYS A 409 -4.80 -23.78 16.19
C LYS A 409 -6.14 -24.34 16.65
N GLN A 410 -6.11 -25.55 17.22
CA GLN A 410 -7.25 -26.12 17.92
C GLN A 410 -7.49 -25.35 19.24
N PRO A 411 -8.75 -25.11 19.65
CA PRO A 411 -9.04 -24.37 20.90
C PRO A 411 -8.39 -25.00 22.13
N GLN A 412 -8.27 -26.33 22.18
CA GLN A 412 -7.64 -27.06 23.29
C GLN A 412 -6.14 -26.80 23.44
N SER A 413 -5.48 -26.27 22.40
CA SER A 413 -4.05 -25.93 22.43
C SER A 413 -3.76 -24.51 22.93
N LEU A 414 -4.80 -23.72 23.19
CA LEU A 414 -4.68 -22.35 23.68
C LEU A 414 -4.50 -22.35 25.21
N SER A 415 -3.60 -21.49 25.70
CA SER A 415 -3.38 -21.34 27.14
C SER A 415 -4.54 -20.68 27.88
N VAL A 416 -5.27 -19.80 27.20
CA VAL A 416 -6.44 -19.07 27.72
C VAL A 416 -7.53 -19.00 26.65
N ASN A 417 -8.77 -18.76 27.07
CA ASN A 417 -9.88 -18.56 26.13
C ASN A 417 -9.62 -17.34 25.22
N ILE A 418 -10.09 -17.38 23.98
CA ILE A 418 -9.96 -16.28 23.01
C ILE A 418 -10.61 -14.96 23.47
N CYS A 419 -11.60 -15.02 24.36
CA CYS A 419 -12.24 -13.81 24.92
C CYS A 419 -11.48 -13.21 26.11
N ASP A 420 -10.46 -13.91 26.63
CA ASP A 420 -9.62 -13.39 27.71
C ASP A 420 -8.83 -12.17 27.22
N PRO A 421 -8.79 -11.04 27.95
CA PRO A 421 -8.03 -9.84 27.57
C PRO A 421 -6.52 -10.11 27.38
N SER A 422 -5.97 -11.12 28.05
CA SER A 422 -4.58 -11.53 27.94
C SER A 422 -4.30 -12.46 26.76
N SER A 423 -5.34 -12.96 26.09
CA SER A 423 -5.23 -13.88 24.96
C SER A 423 -4.48 -13.25 23.78
N ALA A 424 -3.79 -14.09 23.02
CA ALA A 424 -3.14 -13.65 21.78
C ALA A 424 -4.16 -13.09 20.78
N PHE A 425 -5.40 -13.60 20.79
CA PHE A 425 -6.48 -13.14 19.92
C PHE A 425 -6.80 -11.65 20.15
N ILE A 426 -7.03 -11.25 21.41
CA ILE A 426 -7.35 -9.86 21.76
C ILE A 426 -6.13 -8.95 21.64
N LYS A 427 -4.94 -9.41 22.07
CA LYS A 427 -3.70 -8.64 21.96
C LYS A 427 -3.38 -8.24 20.52
N ILE A 428 -3.53 -9.16 19.56
CA ILE A 428 -3.27 -8.85 18.15
C ILE A 428 -4.24 -7.76 17.63
N ILE A 429 -5.54 -7.87 17.94
CA ILE A 429 -6.53 -6.84 17.55
C ILE A 429 -6.12 -5.48 18.12
N GLN A 430 -5.84 -5.41 19.43
CA GLN A 430 -5.46 -4.17 20.11
C GLN A 430 -4.17 -3.57 19.55
N GLN A 431 -3.17 -4.41 19.24
CA GLN A 431 -1.90 -3.97 18.69
C GLN A 431 -2.07 -3.38 17.28
N VAL A 432 -2.81 -4.04 16.40
CA VAL A 432 -3.06 -3.54 15.03
C VAL A 432 -3.90 -2.25 15.05
N GLU A 433 -4.95 -2.18 15.86
CA GLU A 433 -5.76 -0.95 16.01
C GLU A 433 -4.93 0.20 16.61
N THR A 434 -3.96 -0.10 17.47
CA THR A 434 -3.04 0.89 18.03
C THR A 434 -2.07 1.42 16.97
N ILE A 435 -1.51 0.53 16.13
CA ILE A 435 -0.69 0.94 14.97
C ILE A 435 -1.47 1.91 14.09
N TYR A 436 -2.71 1.57 13.73
CA TYR A 436 -3.55 2.41 12.89
C TYR A 436 -3.79 3.81 13.49
N ARG A 437 -4.12 3.89 14.78
CA ARG A 437 -4.34 5.17 15.49
C ARG A 437 -3.09 6.04 15.54
N LEU A 438 -1.91 5.42 15.62
CA LEU A 438 -0.62 6.10 15.77
C LEU A 438 0.10 6.34 14.44
N LEU A 439 -0.51 6.01 13.31
CA LEU A 439 0.11 6.24 12.00
C LEU A 439 0.61 7.69 11.87
N PRO A 440 1.90 7.91 11.51
CA PRO A 440 2.44 9.22 11.20
C PRO A 440 1.61 9.93 10.14
N ARG A 441 1.49 11.27 10.23
CA ARG A 441 0.64 12.07 9.33
C ARG A 441 0.93 11.83 7.85
N HIS A 442 2.20 11.67 7.49
CA HIS A 442 2.61 11.44 6.11
C HIS A 442 2.22 10.05 5.57
N LEU A 443 1.81 9.10 6.42
CA LEU A 443 1.34 7.76 6.04
C LEU A 443 -0.20 7.61 6.16
N ARG A 444 -0.94 8.69 6.39
CA ARG A 444 -2.41 8.66 6.47
C ARG A 444 -3.01 8.85 5.07
N LEU A 445 -4.13 8.17 4.81
CA LEU A 445 -4.90 8.29 3.57
C LEU A 445 -6.06 9.28 3.70
N ASP A 446 -5.74 10.54 3.99
CA ASP A 446 -6.69 11.66 3.89
C ASP A 446 -6.52 12.40 2.55
N ASP A 447 -7.54 13.19 2.18
CA ASP A 447 -7.61 13.82 0.86
C ASP A 447 -6.50 14.86 0.65
N ASP A 448 -6.05 15.50 1.73
CA ASP A 448 -4.95 16.46 1.71
C ASP A 448 -3.59 15.75 1.46
N ASN A 449 -3.38 14.57 2.07
CA ASN A 449 -2.11 13.87 2.02
C ASN A 449 -1.90 13.04 0.74
N ILE A 450 -2.96 12.57 0.07
CA ILE A 450 -2.82 11.79 -1.17
C ILE A 450 -2.00 12.52 -2.24
N HIS A 451 -2.17 13.83 -2.37
CA HIS A 451 -1.39 14.62 -3.33
C HIS A 451 0.11 14.61 -3.01
N ASN A 452 0.48 14.61 -1.73
CA ASN A 452 1.88 14.49 -1.31
C ASN A 452 2.41 13.07 -1.53
N LEU A 453 1.60 12.05 -1.26
CA LEU A 453 1.95 10.65 -1.53
C LEU A 453 2.21 10.41 -3.02
N LYS A 454 1.41 11.00 -3.90
CA LYS A 454 1.64 10.97 -5.36
C LYS A 454 2.94 11.66 -5.75
N ARG A 455 3.17 12.87 -5.23
CA ARG A 455 4.41 13.61 -5.51
C ARG A 455 5.66 12.85 -5.06
N ASN A 456 5.56 12.15 -3.94
CA ASN A 456 6.66 11.37 -3.37
C ASN A 456 6.69 9.91 -3.85
N GLN A 457 5.85 9.54 -4.82
CA GLN A 457 5.74 8.18 -5.39
C GLN A 457 5.49 7.06 -4.35
N SER A 458 5.01 7.40 -3.15
CA SER A 458 4.78 6.43 -2.07
C SER A 458 3.32 5.99 -1.94
N LEU A 459 2.44 6.44 -2.84
CA LEU A 459 1.00 6.15 -2.80
C LEU A 459 0.71 4.64 -2.73
N GLY A 460 1.32 3.85 -3.61
CA GLY A 460 1.12 2.39 -3.62
C GLY A 460 1.53 1.72 -2.31
N GLY A 461 2.69 2.10 -1.76
CA GLY A 461 3.17 1.57 -0.48
C GLY A 461 2.28 1.94 0.71
N VAL A 462 1.72 3.15 0.73
CA VAL A 462 0.78 3.55 1.78
C VAL A 462 -0.58 2.85 1.61
N PHE A 463 -1.10 2.72 0.40
CA PHE A 463 -2.31 1.91 0.18
C PHE A 463 -2.11 0.46 0.63
N PHE A 464 -1.00 -0.16 0.26
CA PHE A 464 -0.62 -1.49 0.71
C PHE A 464 -0.62 -1.60 2.25
N LEU A 465 -0.02 -0.65 2.97
CA LEU A 465 -0.05 -0.60 4.44
C LEU A 465 -1.48 -0.58 4.99
N HIS A 466 -2.37 0.26 4.44
CA HIS A 466 -3.74 0.37 4.94
C HIS A 466 -4.54 -0.92 4.66
N PHE A 467 -4.39 -1.54 3.48
CA PHE A 467 -4.96 -2.85 3.21
C PHE A 467 -4.47 -3.90 4.21
N LEU A 468 -3.17 -3.92 4.49
CA LEU A 468 -2.55 -4.86 5.42
C LEU A 468 -3.07 -4.71 6.86
N ILE A 469 -3.27 -3.48 7.34
CA ILE A 469 -3.85 -3.21 8.66
C ILE A 469 -5.28 -3.76 8.74
N HIS A 470 -6.13 -3.46 7.75
CA HIS A 470 -7.51 -3.96 7.76
C HIS A 470 -7.57 -5.48 7.63
N ALA A 471 -6.74 -6.06 6.75
CA ALA A 471 -6.64 -7.49 6.56
C ALA A 471 -6.18 -8.23 7.82
N ALA A 472 -5.21 -7.70 8.56
CA ALA A 472 -4.78 -8.31 9.81
C ALA A 472 -5.92 -8.50 10.83
N ILE A 473 -6.90 -7.59 10.85
CA ILE A 473 -8.04 -7.68 11.76
C ILE A 473 -9.15 -8.56 11.19
N PHE A 474 -9.54 -8.38 9.91
CA PHE A 474 -10.61 -9.20 9.34
C PHE A 474 -10.19 -10.67 9.15
N ASP A 475 -8.91 -10.96 8.87
CA ASP A 475 -8.39 -12.33 8.74
C ASP A 475 -8.49 -13.10 10.06
N LEU A 476 -8.28 -12.40 11.18
CA LEU A 476 -8.38 -12.96 12.52
C LEU A 476 -9.83 -13.10 12.98
N THR A 477 -10.68 -12.11 12.70
CA THR A 477 -12.06 -12.05 13.21
C THR A 477 -13.09 -12.77 12.35
N ARG A 478 -12.78 -13.09 11.07
CA ARG A 478 -13.70 -13.83 10.18
C ARG A 478 -14.07 -15.22 10.65
N VAL A 479 -13.27 -15.80 11.55
CA VAL A 479 -13.57 -17.10 12.20
C VAL A 479 -14.88 -17.06 13.01
N SER A 480 -15.41 -15.87 13.30
CA SER A 480 -16.71 -15.66 13.95
C SER A 480 -17.91 -15.77 12.98
N LEU A 481 -17.66 -15.87 11.67
CA LEU A 481 -18.68 -15.96 10.64
C LEU A 481 -18.87 -17.41 10.18
N PRO A 482 -20.12 -17.86 9.95
CA PRO A 482 -20.38 -19.15 9.33
C PRO A 482 -19.67 -19.32 7.98
N GLY A 483 -19.22 -20.53 7.66
CA GLY A 483 -18.51 -20.84 6.40
C GLY A 483 -16.99 -20.66 6.46
N PHE A 484 -16.47 -19.80 7.35
CA PHE A 484 -15.02 -19.66 7.56
C PHE A 484 -14.50 -20.75 8.53
N ALA A 485 -14.42 -21.98 8.03
CA ALA A 485 -14.14 -23.19 8.80
C ALA A 485 -12.66 -23.38 9.22
N PHE A 486 -12.14 -22.44 10.01
CA PHE A 486 -10.81 -22.57 10.63
C PHE A 486 -10.88 -23.37 11.94
N PRO A 487 -9.82 -24.11 12.31
CA PRO A 487 -9.76 -24.86 13.57
C PRO A 487 -10.17 -24.06 14.82
N ILE A 488 -9.73 -22.81 14.94
CA ILE A 488 -10.07 -21.97 16.10
C ILE A 488 -11.56 -21.61 16.18
N ALA A 489 -12.30 -21.68 15.07
CA ALA A 489 -13.71 -21.28 15.02
C ALA A 489 -14.57 -22.08 16.00
N ARG A 490 -14.14 -23.31 16.36
CA ARG A 490 -14.77 -24.12 17.41
C ARG A 490 -14.79 -23.45 18.78
N ALA A 491 -13.85 -22.55 19.07
CA ALA A 491 -13.85 -21.77 20.30
C ALA A 491 -15.11 -20.89 20.42
N PHE A 492 -15.73 -20.50 19.30
CA PHE A 492 -16.96 -19.69 19.33
C PHE A 492 -18.19 -20.46 19.82
N GLN A 493 -18.09 -21.78 20.04
CA GLN A 493 -19.14 -22.58 20.68
C GLN A 493 -19.25 -22.32 22.18
N SER A 494 -18.19 -21.82 22.82
CA SER A 494 -18.13 -21.62 24.28
C SER A 494 -18.04 -20.15 24.71
N VAL A 495 -17.89 -19.21 23.77
CA VAL A 495 -17.87 -17.78 24.06
C VAL A 495 -19.28 -17.19 24.10
N SER A 496 -19.43 -16.01 24.72
CA SER A 496 -20.72 -15.33 24.80
C SER A 496 -21.19 -14.80 23.44
N THR A 497 -22.49 -14.53 23.35
CA THR A 497 -23.12 -13.92 22.17
C THR A 497 -22.61 -12.50 21.95
N GLU A 498 -22.33 -11.74 23.02
CA GLU A 498 -21.75 -10.40 22.96
C GLU A 498 -20.35 -10.43 22.34
N PHE A 499 -19.51 -11.40 22.75
CA PHE A 499 -18.17 -11.56 22.19
C PHE A 499 -18.21 -11.98 20.71
N SER A 500 -19.14 -12.87 20.36
CA SER A 500 -19.36 -13.27 18.96
C SER A 500 -19.77 -12.07 18.11
N SER A 501 -20.76 -11.29 18.57
CA SER A 501 -21.22 -10.07 17.89
C SER A 501 -20.11 -9.02 17.77
N TYR A 502 -19.31 -8.83 18.82
CA TYR A 502 -18.12 -7.97 18.82
C TYR A 502 -17.12 -8.34 17.70
N CYS A 503 -16.88 -9.64 17.49
CA CYS A 503 -15.97 -10.12 16.45
C CYS A 503 -16.57 -9.96 15.05
N GLN A 504 -17.85 -10.30 14.89
CA GLN A 504 -18.57 -10.20 13.62
C GLN A 504 -18.63 -8.75 13.13
N GLN A 505 -18.97 -7.80 14.02
CA GLN A 505 -19.03 -6.38 13.70
C GLN A 505 -17.65 -5.82 13.29
N ARG A 506 -16.57 -6.19 14.01
CA ARG A 506 -15.21 -5.82 13.60
C ARG A 506 -14.83 -6.40 12.25
N CYS A 507 -15.11 -7.68 12.04
CA CYS A 507 -14.82 -8.35 10.80
C CYS A 507 -15.45 -7.61 9.61
N ARG A 508 -16.75 -7.31 9.71
CA ARG A 508 -17.47 -6.50 8.72
C ARG A 508 -16.87 -5.12 8.55
N PHE A 509 -16.62 -4.41 9.64
CA PHE A 509 -16.10 -3.04 9.57
C PHE A 509 -14.77 -2.98 8.82
N HIS A 510 -13.81 -3.84 9.16
CA HIS A 510 -12.51 -3.84 8.51
C HIS A 510 -12.58 -4.33 7.05
N ALA A 511 -13.46 -5.29 6.74
CA ALA A 511 -13.73 -5.70 5.36
C ALA A 511 -14.32 -4.54 4.52
N ALA A 512 -15.32 -3.83 5.05
CA ALA A 512 -15.91 -2.67 4.37
C ALA A 512 -14.88 -1.56 4.13
N ARG A 513 -13.99 -1.29 5.10
CA ARG A 513 -12.88 -0.34 4.93
C ARG A 513 -11.90 -0.75 3.83
N ALA A 514 -11.64 -2.04 3.65
CA ALA A 514 -10.82 -2.51 2.53
C ALA A 514 -11.49 -2.22 1.17
N ILE A 515 -12.81 -2.36 1.06
CA ILE A 515 -13.54 -1.99 -0.16
C ILE A 515 -13.60 -0.47 -0.36
N ASP A 516 -13.69 0.31 0.71
CA ASP A 516 -13.55 1.77 0.62
C ASP A 516 -12.18 2.19 0.10
N LEU A 517 -11.11 1.48 0.47
CA LEU A 517 -9.77 1.69 -0.12
C LEU A 517 -9.76 1.37 -1.61
N VAL A 518 -10.45 0.32 -2.06
CA VAL A 518 -10.63 0.06 -3.51
C VAL A 518 -11.33 1.25 -4.18
N ARG A 519 -12.47 1.70 -3.64
CA ARG A 519 -13.24 2.82 -4.18
C ARG A 519 -12.42 4.11 -4.25
N LYS A 520 -11.64 4.39 -3.21
CA LYS A 520 -10.75 5.56 -3.13
C LYS A 520 -9.55 5.43 -4.08
N GLY A 521 -8.97 4.24 -4.19
CA GLY A 521 -7.82 3.96 -5.05
C GLY A 521 -8.16 4.07 -6.54
N LEU A 522 -9.34 3.59 -6.96
CA LEU A 522 -9.79 3.67 -8.36
C LEU A 522 -9.84 5.12 -8.89
N GLN A 523 -10.07 6.11 -8.02
CA GLN A 523 -10.04 7.54 -8.37
C GLN A 523 -8.62 8.06 -8.67
N HIS A 524 -7.60 7.23 -8.48
CA HIS A 524 -6.19 7.59 -8.58
C HIS A 524 -5.40 6.69 -9.53
N GLY A 525 -6.09 5.93 -10.38
CA GLY A 525 -5.48 5.04 -11.38
C GLY A 525 -5.00 3.72 -10.76
N ARG A 526 -4.04 3.05 -11.41
CA ARG A 526 -3.56 1.73 -10.96
C ARG A 526 -2.56 1.79 -9.79
N THR A 527 -1.85 2.91 -9.60
CA THR A 527 -0.74 3.04 -8.62
C THR A 527 -1.09 2.62 -7.19
N PRO A 528 -2.28 2.93 -6.64
CA PRO A 528 -2.70 2.42 -5.33
C PRO A 528 -2.68 0.89 -5.19
N PHE A 529 -2.71 0.17 -6.31
CA PHE A 529 -2.84 -1.28 -6.39
C PHE A 529 -1.58 -1.96 -6.96
N ASP A 530 -0.43 -1.28 -6.91
CA ASP A 530 0.83 -1.84 -7.42
C ASP A 530 1.29 -3.07 -6.64
N ASP A 531 0.85 -3.27 -5.38
CA ASP A 531 1.05 -4.53 -4.67
C ASP A 531 -0.11 -5.50 -4.89
N MET A 532 0.21 -6.72 -5.31
CA MET A 532 -0.75 -7.80 -5.54
C MET A 532 -1.60 -8.16 -4.32
N PHE A 533 -1.07 -7.96 -3.11
CA PHE A 533 -1.81 -8.20 -1.89
C PHE A 533 -3.10 -7.38 -1.78
N THR A 534 -3.16 -6.20 -2.41
CA THR A 534 -4.35 -5.35 -2.39
C THR A 534 -5.57 -6.03 -3.01
N ALA A 535 -5.36 -6.83 -4.06
CA ALA A 535 -6.41 -7.61 -4.70
C ALA A 535 -6.85 -8.82 -3.88
N ASP A 536 -5.90 -9.52 -3.26
CA ASP A 536 -6.20 -10.62 -2.35
C ASP A 536 -7.01 -10.11 -1.16
N ALA A 537 -6.61 -8.98 -0.57
CA ALA A 537 -7.33 -8.35 0.54
C ALA A 537 -8.74 -7.89 0.13
N ALA A 538 -8.91 -7.32 -1.07
CA ALA A 538 -10.22 -6.94 -1.60
C ALA A 538 -11.13 -8.15 -1.81
N LEU A 539 -10.59 -9.26 -2.36
CA LEU A 539 -11.35 -10.49 -2.55
C LEU A 539 -11.82 -11.07 -1.21
N GLU A 540 -10.91 -11.22 -0.24
CA GLU A 540 -11.25 -11.78 1.06
C GLU A 540 -12.21 -10.86 1.83
N ALA A 541 -12.10 -9.54 1.69
CA ALA A 541 -13.04 -8.58 2.24
C ALA A 541 -14.44 -8.73 1.63
N ILE A 542 -14.60 -8.82 0.31
CA ILE A 542 -15.94 -8.94 -0.29
C ILE A 542 -16.59 -10.28 0.05
N LYS A 543 -15.83 -11.38 0.17
CA LYS A 543 -16.33 -12.66 0.68
C LYS A 543 -16.93 -12.49 2.08
N ILE A 544 -16.22 -11.80 2.97
CA ILE A 544 -16.70 -11.51 4.33
C ILE A 544 -18.00 -10.71 4.31
N LEU A 545 -18.12 -9.68 3.48
CA LEU A 545 -19.31 -8.83 3.42
C LEU A 545 -20.54 -9.58 2.88
N ILE A 546 -20.36 -10.41 1.85
CA ILE A 546 -21.42 -11.28 1.31
C ILE A 546 -21.89 -12.26 2.39
N ILE A 547 -20.96 -12.95 3.06
CA ILE A 547 -21.31 -13.93 4.10
C ILE A 547 -21.94 -13.28 5.32
N TYR A 548 -21.41 -12.13 5.77
CA TYR A 548 -22.00 -11.39 6.87
C TYR A 548 -23.45 -11.00 6.57
N ASN A 549 -23.72 -10.48 5.37
CA ASN A 549 -25.08 -10.13 4.97
C ASN A 549 -26.00 -11.35 4.93
N ALA A 550 -25.52 -12.47 4.38
CA ALA A 550 -26.33 -13.68 4.28
C ALA A 550 -26.61 -14.38 5.62
N THR A 551 -25.71 -14.25 6.61
CA THR A 551 -25.71 -15.12 7.80
C THR A 551 -25.81 -14.39 9.14
N VAL A 552 -25.51 -13.08 9.19
CA VAL A 552 -25.52 -12.29 10.43
C VAL A 552 -26.58 -11.19 10.37
N ASP A 553 -26.60 -10.39 9.29
CA ASP A 553 -27.55 -9.28 9.14
C ASP A 553 -28.07 -9.17 7.69
N PRO A 554 -29.21 -9.80 7.38
CA PRO A 554 -29.84 -9.75 6.06
C PRO A 554 -30.75 -8.52 5.87
N SER A 555 -30.63 -7.48 6.70
CA SER A 555 -31.47 -6.29 6.57
C SER A 555 -31.30 -5.60 5.20
N PRO A 556 -32.37 -4.98 4.66
CA PRO A 556 -32.31 -4.34 3.34
C PRO A 556 -31.21 -3.29 3.21
N ASP A 557 -30.88 -2.59 4.30
CA ASP A 557 -29.84 -1.57 4.30
C ASP A 557 -28.44 -2.19 4.17
N ILE A 558 -28.14 -3.26 4.92
CA ILE A 558 -26.88 -3.98 4.78
C ILE A 558 -26.78 -4.61 3.39
N SER A 559 -27.86 -5.22 2.89
CA SER A 559 -27.91 -5.80 1.55
C SER A 559 -27.62 -4.75 0.46
N ARG A 560 -28.18 -3.54 0.58
CA ARG A 560 -27.93 -2.43 -0.35
C ARG A 560 -26.46 -1.99 -0.34
N HIS A 561 -25.85 -1.88 0.84
CA HIS A 561 -24.44 -1.54 0.97
C HIS A 561 -23.54 -2.63 0.37
N THR A 562 -23.77 -3.89 0.74
CA THR A 562 -23.01 -5.03 0.21
C THR A 562 -23.14 -5.13 -1.31
N TRP A 563 -24.31 -4.83 -1.88
CA TRP A 563 -24.49 -4.79 -3.34
C TRP A 563 -23.56 -3.76 -4.00
N GLY A 564 -23.45 -2.54 -3.43
CA GLY A 564 -22.52 -1.52 -3.92
C GLY A 564 -21.05 -1.91 -3.76
N ASP A 565 -20.71 -2.62 -2.68
CA ASP A 565 -19.37 -3.17 -2.45
C ASP A 565 -19.03 -4.28 -3.45
N VAL A 566 -19.99 -5.16 -3.77
CA VAL A 566 -19.84 -6.18 -4.84
C VAL A 566 -19.57 -5.51 -6.17
N GLN A 567 -20.35 -4.51 -6.56
CA GLN A 567 -20.14 -3.77 -7.81
C GLN A 567 -18.77 -3.10 -7.87
N THR A 568 -18.36 -2.44 -6.78
CA THR A 568 -17.04 -1.78 -6.69
C THR A 568 -15.92 -2.80 -6.89
N THR A 569 -16.08 -4.00 -6.32
CA THR A 569 -15.05 -5.06 -6.36
C THR A 569 -14.99 -5.73 -7.73
N LEU A 570 -16.14 -5.96 -8.37
CA LEU A 570 -16.20 -6.45 -9.75
C LEU A 570 -15.59 -5.43 -10.72
N GLN A 571 -15.91 -4.14 -10.60
CA GLN A 571 -15.28 -3.12 -11.42
C GLN A 571 -13.75 -3.09 -11.23
N PHE A 572 -13.29 -3.24 -9.99
CA PHE A 572 -11.86 -3.30 -9.70
C PHE A 572 -11.19 -4.49 -10.38
N PHE A 573 -11.74 -5.70 -10.27
CA PHE A 573 -11.14 -6.87 -10.90
C PHE A 573 -11.20 -6.83 -12.42
N ASP A 574 -12.23 -6.22 -13.03
CA ASP A 574 -12.33 -6.03 -14.50
C ASP A 574 -11.17 -5.15 -15.04
N LEU A 575 -10.64 -4.25 -14.20
CA LEU A 575 -9.52 -3.36 -14.53
C LEU A 575 -8.15 -3.85 -14.05
N PHE A 576 -8.08 -4.94 -13.28
CA PHE A 576 -6.87 -5.37 -12.58
C PHE A 576 -6.07 -6.43 -13.35
N HIS A 577 -4.85 -6.07 -13.77
CA HIS A 577 -4.04 -6.84 -14.73
C HIS A 577 -2.79 -7.52 -14.12
N SER A 578 -2.89 -8.06 -12.91
CA SER A 578 -1.69 -8.36 -12.10
C SER A 578 -1.04 -9.74 -12.27
N SER A 579 -1.67 -10.73 -12.92
CA SER A 579 -1.12 -12.11 -13.00
C SER A 579 -1.41 -12.79 -14.34
N LYS A 580 -0.76 -13.94 -14.60
CA LYS A 580 -0.97 -14.74 -15.83
C LYS A 580 -2.44 -15.10 -16.08
N ASP A 581 -3.18 -15.42 -15.02
CA ASP A 581 -4.62 -15.73 -15.10
C ASP A 581 -5.52 -14.48 -15.17
N GLY A 582 -4.93 -13.26 -15.14
CA GLY A 582 -5.63 -11.99 -15.31
C GLY A 582 -6.78 -11.73 -14.32
N PRO A 583 -7.77 -10.89 -14.72
CA PRO A 583 -9.06 -10.71 -14.01
C PRO A 583 -9.81 -12.02 -13.73
N LYS A 584 -9.64 -13.02 -14.61
CA LYS A 584 -10.47 -14.23 -14.66
C LYS A 584 -10.42 -15.05 -13.39
N SER A 585 -9.25 -15.14 -12.75
CA SER A 585 -9.09 -15.94 -11.52
C SER A 585 -9.89 -15.35 -10.34
N TYR A 586 -9.79 -14.02 -10.14
CA TYR A 586 -10.57 -13.34 -9.10
C TYR A 586 -12.07 -13.33 -9.42
N MET A 587 -12.44 -13.09 -10.69
CA MET A 587 -13.82 -13.15 -11.17
C MET A 587 -14.44 -14.54 -10.98
N GLY A 588 -13.73 -15.59 -11.39
CA GLY A 588 -14.17 -16.98 -11.24
C GLY A 588 -14.36 -17.40 -9.78
N THR A 589 -13.78 -16.68 -8.82
CA THR A 589 -14.02 -16.88 -7.38
C THR A 589 -15.24 -16.10 -6.89
N LEU A 590 -15.38 -14.85 -7.32
CA LEU A 590 -16.39 -13.93 -6.79
C LEU A 590 -17.77 -14.15 -7.41
N LEU A 591 -17.84 -14.42 -8.72
CA LEU A 591 -19.11 -14.60 -9.43
C LEU A 591 -19.94 -15.75 -8.82
N PRO A 592 -19.40 -16.97 -8.58
CA PRO A 592 -20.19 -18.04 -7.95
C PRO A 592 -20.79 -17.63 -6.59
N LEU A 593 -20.05 -16.89 -5.76
CA LEU A 593 -20.56 -16.39 -4.48
C LEU A 593 -21.72 -15.41 -4.67
N CYS A 594 -21.62 -14.49 -5.63
CA CYS A 594 -22.70 -13.56 -5.93
C CYS A 594 -23.97 -14.31 -6.35
N TYR A 595 -23.84 -15.39 -7.13
CA TYR A 595 -24.97 -16.20 -7.58
C TYR A 595 -25.61 -17.02 -6.46
N ILE A 596 -24.81 -17.55 -5.54
CA ILE A 596 -25.28 -18.33 -4.39
C ILE A 596 -25.99 -17.44 -3.37
N PHE A 597 -25.45 -16.26 -3.08
CA PHE A 597 -25.90 -15.40 -1.98
C PHE A 597 -26.78 -14.22 -2.42
N GLY A 598 -27.38 -14.27 -3.61
CA GLY A 598 -28.44 -13.33 -4.01
C GLY A 598 -27.97 -11.98 -4.58
N PHE A 599 -26.73 -11.88 -5.05
CA PHE A 599 -26.16 -10.69 -5.70
C PHE A 599 -26.04 -10.84 -7.23
N ARG A 600 -26.95 -11.61 -7.85
CA ARG A 600 -26.93 -11.92 -9.29
C ARG A 600 -26.98 -10.66 -10.15
N ASP A 601 -27.85 -9.72 -9.81
CA ASP A 601 -28.04 -8.48 -10.59
C ASP A 601 -26.77 -7.62 -10.64
N ALA A 602 -25.94 -7.64 -9.58
CA ALA A 602 -24.64 -6.97 -9.59
C ALA A 602 -23.60 -7.69 -10.46
N ALA A 603 -23.68 -9.02 -10.53
CA ALA A 603 -22.72 -9.88 -11.21
C ALA A 603 -23.00 -10.10 -12.70
N GLU A 604 -24.27 -9.98 -13.12
CA GLU A 604 -24.72 -10.27 -14.49
C GLU A 604 -23.93 -9.52 -15.60
N PRO A 605 -23.57 -8.23 -15.46
CA PRO A 605 -22.80 -7.52 -16.48
C PRO A 605 -21.41 -8.11 -16.74
N TYR A 606 -20.87 -8.87 -15.79
CA TYR A 606 -19.53 -9.45 -15.85
C TYR A 606 -19.55 -10.92 -16.29
N ARG A 607 -20.73 -11.57 -16.28
CA ARG A 607 -20.89 -12.97 -16.70
C ARG A 607 -20.68 -13.17 -18.21
N THR A 608 -21.14 -12.25 -19.04
CA THR A 608 -21.05 -12.38 -20.51
C THR A 608 -19.63 -12.21 -21.04
N LYS A 609 -18.70 -11.69 -20.22
CA LYS A 609 -17.29 -11.51 -20.58
C LYS A 609 -16.44 -12.78 -20.32
N ASP A 610 -16.93 -13.71 -19.51
CA ASP A 610 -16.20 -14.94 -19.18
C ASP A 610 -17.20 -16.09 -18.92
N PRO A 611 -17.44 -16.99 -19.89
CA PRO A 611 -18.32 -18.14 -19.74
C PRO A 611 -17.63 -19.21 -18.87
N VAL A 612 -17.29 -18.87 -17.63
CA VAL A 612 -16.83 -19.87 -16.66
C VAL A 612 -18.03 -20.76 -16.35
N SER A 613 -17.93 -22.05 -16.67
CA SER A 613 -18.93 -23.00 -16.23
C SER A 613 -18.91 -23.02 -14.69
N PHE A 614 -20.03 -22.62 -14.07
CA PHE A 614 -20.23 -22.70 -12.61
C PHE A 614 -19.98 -24.11 -12.03
N THR A 615 -19.86 -25.13 -12.88
CA THR A 615 -19.62 -26.52 -12.51
C THR A 615 -18.16 -26.86 -12.21
N GLU A 616 -17.18 -26.05 -12.65
CA GLU A 616 -15.75 -26.43 -12.55
C GLU A 616 -15.00 -25.84 -11.35
N ASN A 617 -15.50 -24.77 -10.72
CA ASN A 617 -14.85 -24.17 -9.57
C ASN A 617 -15.86 -23.83 -8.46
N PRO A 618 -16.03 -24.68 -7.43
CA PRO A 618 -16.94 -24.39 -6.34
C PRO A 618 -16.51 -23.11 -5.62
N ALA A 619 -17.49 -22.35 -5.13
CA ALA A 619 -17.27 -21.08 -4.47
C ALA A 619 -16.42 -21.23 -3.18
N GLU A 620 -15.10 -21.13 -3.30
CA GLU A 620 -14.19 -21.35 -2.17
C GLU A 620 -14.15 -20.14 -1.24
N LEU A 621 -14.74 -20.30 -0.05
CA LEU A 621 -14.64 -19.34 1.05
C LEU A 621 -13.32 -19.49 1.82
N THR A 622 -12.97 -20.73 2.17
CA THR A 622 -11.73 -21.10 2.89
C THR A 622 -11.18 -22.39 2.30
N GLY A 623 -9.86 -22.49 2.18
CA GLY A 623 -9.20 -23.73 1.74
C GLY A 623 -9.49 -24.91 2.68
N SER A 624 -9.45 -26.12 2.13
CA SER A 624 -9.59 -27.34 2.93
C SER A 624 -8.41 -27.55 3.89
N ALA A 625 -8.57 -28.48 4.84
CA ALA A 625 -7.48 -28.88 5.73
C ALA A 625 -6.27 -29.46 4.97
N GLU A 626 -6.49 -30.13 3.83
CA GLU A 626 -5.44 -30.71 2.99
C GLU A 626 -4.49 -29.66 2.37
N VAL A 627 -5.01 -28.45 2.17
CA VAL A 627 -4.25 -27.28 1.71
C VAL A 627 -3.98 -26.30 2.85
N GLU A 628 -4.01 -26.77 4.09
CA GLU A 628 -3.68 -25.99 5.29
C GLU A 628 -4.54 -24.73 5.45
N HIS A 629 -5.79 -24.79 5.00
CA HIS A 629 -6.73 -23.67 5.00
C HIS A 629 -6.19 -22.43 4.24
N LEU A 630 -5.29 -22.62 3.27
CA LEU A 630 -4.80 -21.57 2.40
C LEU A 630 -5.86 -21.21 1.35
N SER A 631 -6.03 -19.90 1.13
CA SER A 631 -6.75 -19.40 -0.05
C SER A 631 -6.09 -19.90 -1.33
N GLN A 632 -6.86 -20.11 -2.39
CA GLN A 632 -6.34 -20.51 -3.70
C GLN A 632 -5.31 -19.54 -4.30
N PHE A 633 -5.32 -18.28 -3.85
CA PHE A 633 -4.36 -17.26 -4.25
C PHE A 633 -3.06 -17.28 -3.42
N ALA A 634 -2.99 -18.07 -2.35
CA ALA A 634 -1.79 -18.16 -1.54
C ALA A 634 -0.60 -18.66 -2.39
N PRO A 635 0.55 -17.97 -2.38
CA PRO A 635 1.68 -18.30 -3.25
C PRO A 635 2.11 -19.76 -3.18
N PHE A 636 2.19 -20.32 -1.97
CA PHE A 636 2.54 -21.73 -1.78
C PHE A 636 1.52 -22.71 -2.41
N ARG A 637 0.21 -22.40 -2.30
CA ARG A 637 -0.83 -23.23 -2.92
C ARG A 637 -0.78 -23.16 -4.44
N ARG A 638 -0.54 -21.97 -5.01
CA ARG A 638 -0.32 -21.79 -6.46
C ARG A 638 0.92 -22.54 -6.92
N ALA A 639 2.04 -22.44 -6.20
CA ALA A 639 3.28 -23.16 -6.49
C ALA A 639 3.04 -24.68 -6.57
N ARG A 640 2.37 -25.25 -5.57
CA ARG A 640 2.05 -26.69 -5.52
C ARG A 640 1.11 -27.11 -6.66
N THR A 641 0.14 -26.28 -6.99
CA THR A 641 -0.82 -26.53 -8.08
C THR A 641 -0.13 -26.50 -9.44
N ASN A 642 0.74 -25.51 -9.68
CA ASN A 642 1.49 -25.37 -10.92
C ASN A 642 2.42 -26.56 -11.15
N ILE A 643 3.14 -27.03 -10.11
CA ILE A 643 4.00 -28.22 -10.21
C ILE A 643 3.17 -29.47 -10.56
N LYS A 644 2.03 -29.68 -9.90
CA LYS A 644 1.15 -30.83 -10.19
C LYS A 644 0.66 -30.79 -11.64
N ARG A 645 0.23 -29.62 -12.13
CA ARG A 645 -0.20 -29.43 -13.53
C ARG A 645 0.92 -29.72 -14.53
N SER A 646 2.14 -29.24 -14.26
CA SER A 646 3.29 -29.52 -15.12
C SER A 646 3.65 -31.00 -15.13
N GLN A 647 3.56 -31.69 -14.00
CA GLN A 647 3.81 -33.13 -13.90
C GLN A 647 2.74 -33.95 -14.63
N SER A 648 1.46 -33.57 -14.54
CA SER A 648 0.39 -34.26 -15.26
C SER A 648 0.43 -34.00 -16.77
N ALA A 649 0.83 -32.79 -17.20
CA ALA A 649 1.04 -32.46 -18.61
C ALA A 649 2.30 -33.12 -19.19
N GLY A 650 3.34 -33.34 -18.37
CA GLY A 650 4.59 -34.01 -18.75
C GLY A 650 4.51 -35.54 -18.77
N GLY A 651 3.38 -36.13 -18.35
CA GLY A 651 3.16 -37.59 -18.27
C GLY A 651 3.18 -38.36 -19.60
N SER A 652 3.45 -37.70 -20.74
CA SER A 652 3.67 -38.36 -22.04
C SER A 652 5.14 -38.41 -22.48
N LYS A 653 6.10 -38.02 -21.63
CA LYS A 653 7.53 -38.16 -21.92
C LYS A 653 8.27 -38.75 -20.72
N THR A 654 8.13 -40.07 -20.54
CA THR A 654 9.07 -40.86 -19.76
C THR A 654 10.41 -40.95 -20.51
N PRO A 655 11.55 -40.59 -19.92
CA PRO A 655 12.85 -41.01 -20.41
C PRO A 655 13.10 -42.43 -19.87
N SER A 656 12.42 -43.43 -20.43
CA SER A 656 12.61 -44.84 -20.08
C SER A 656 12.75 -45.75 -21.30
N SER A 657 13.33 -45.25 -22.38
CA SER A 657 13.64 -46.04 -23.58
C SER A 657 15.06 -45.85 -24.10
N GLN A 658 16.00 -45.52 -23.22
CA GLN A 658 17.44 -45.53 -23.52
C GLN A 658 18.22 -45.95 -22.27
N ASN A 659 18.09 -47.22 -21.85
CA ASN A 659 19.12 -47.93 -21.07
C ASN A 659 18.77 -49.42 -20.86
N GLU A 660 18.37 -50.13 -21.92
CA GLU A 660 18.31 -51.61 -21.93
C GLU A 660 19.61 -52.26 -22.43
N GLN A 661 20.76 -51.62 -22.17
CA GLN A 661 22.06 -52.25 -22.37
C GLN A 661 23.03 -51.83 -21.27
N LEU A 662 22.79 -52.26 -20.03
CA LEU A 662 23.82 -52.36 -18.96
C LEU A 662 23.19 -52.98 -17.69
N SER A 663 22.72 -54.23 -17.80
CA SER A 663 22.37 -55.04 -16.63
C SER A 663 22.82 -56.49 -16.81
N LEU A 664 24.12 -56.67 -17.01
CA LEU A 664 24.81 -57.90 -16.69
C LEU A 664 26.03 -57.49 -15.89
N VAL A 665 26.25 -58.20 -14.77
CA VAL A 665 27.38 -58.15 -13.84
C VAL A 665 27.00 -57.58 -12.46
N MET A 666 26.93 -58.55 -11.51
CA MET A 666 27.08 -58.46 -10.06
C MET A 666 25.83 -58.49 -9.14
N GLN A 667 25.40 -59.72 -8.87
CA GLN A 667 25.19 -60.27 -7.52
C GLN A 667 25.91 -61.64 -7.46
N PRO A 668 26.16 -62.29 -6.30
CA PRO A 668 25.85 -61.91 -4.91
C PRO A 668 27.04 -62.09 -3.94
N LEU A 669 26.95 -61.57 -2.72
CA LEU A 669 27.56 -62.17 -1.52
C LEU A 669 26.83 -61.61 -0.30
N LEU A 670 26.09 -62.46 0.42
CA LEU A 670 25.96 -62.47 1.89
C LEU A 670 25.14 -63.70 2.30
N ALA A 671 25.87 -64.77 2.62
CA ALA A 671 25.46 -65.78 3.58
C ALA A 671 26.70 -66.07 4.43
N TYR A 672 26.79 -65.43 5.60
CA TYR A 672 27.27 -65.95 6.88
C TYR A 672 27.20 -64.84 7.93
#